data_AF-A0A2Z3H916-F1
#
_entry.id   AF-A0A2Z3H916-F1
#
_cell.length_a   1.000
_cell.length_b   1.000
_cell.length_c   1.000
_cell.angle_alpha   90.00
_cell.angle_beta   90.00
_cell.angle_gamma   90.00
#
_symmetry.space_group_name_H-M   'P 1'
#
loop_
_entity.id
_entity.type
_entity.pdbx_description
1 polymer ?
#
loop_
_entity_poly.entity_id
_entity_poly.type
_entity_poly.pdbx_seq_one_letter_code
_entity_poly.pdbx_strand_id
1 'polypeptide(L)'
;MSRSALTLLALFGAPLAVLAGDEIPANKQYQAFVLKQAAELRKGDKPPATIAEWEKIETELRKNLFDAWGGEACFLPKPCDLDPKRHGEPLTRDGYTVEKLTIQTRPGVRMTCNLYVPDSAKTKPAPAILQVHGHWKGAKQDPVVQSRCIGAAKLGFVVLCVDAFGAGERGVGTALGEYHGDMTAATLLPIGLPLSGLQVYENMRAVDYLETRTEVDKTRIGITGASGGGNQTMYAGAWDKRLKAVMPVCSVGSYQAYLQTACCMCEVVPGALKFTEEWAVLALTAPRALCVVNATNDGIQFSVSEAKKTLAFTAPVFKLLGKPDNLQHAVFEGPHDYSKSMRETMYGFMTLHLKGEGNGEPIPEPKIATEHPEDLRCYPGDTRPKDFVTIPKFAAREGKKLRDSVPAPRTREEWNRESETRRKALAELIRPPHDFSASWRLSNTLRIDPEEGLTLHCRIDGRIGTPAVVLLNLEGAKAAQQGELYAALKTAGVTVVTFDLRGTGTLAGIGERVGRAPDHNTAEWGLWLGRPLLGQWCIDLHRVLSILRSEAGLNYITVIGEGPAGIVALSAAALDVNEKRISAVVAINTLTSFVTDEPYTNQRLGVMAPGLLRDIGDVAHLAALCAPKRVVIAGGVSGGGTARTLDQLATAYAPASAAFELIGRRNDFVITTPDRVLKELGLLANAAKDEPIFEQGAKLITLAGKGAAGEGPAWDADLGVLTSGEKGIHQFTPKGESTVWREKAGTNGLLFDRTGTLVCCEPVSRSVSRVNRDGKRTVLTDSFGGKKYNQPNDLTIDSKNRIYFSDPRYGPRDDMQQKDADGKTIEGVYRLDTDGKVSRVIGRELERANGVLVSADDKYLFVADNNNDKGGARKLWRFDLKTDGTVDLKSQKMLHDWKTGRGPDGIKQDAKGRLYVAGGLNKPTAAEPAEDVKGGVYVIDPESGKLLAFLAVPTDEVTNCAFGGPDLKTLYITGGGTLYSTRTTTPGRVIWPKK
;
A
#
# COMPACT_ATOMS: atom_id res chain seq x y z
N MET A 1 -36.95 -28.95 -53.78
CA MET A 1 -37.33 -28.46 -52.44
C MET A 1 -36.79 -27.04 -52.27
N SER A 2 -37.70 -26.10 -52.00
CA SER A 2 -37.65 -24.62 -51.93
C SER A 2 -36.48 -24.02 -51.11
N ARG A 3 -35.66 -23.06 -51.62
CA ARG A 3 -35.79 -21.58 -51.79
C ARG A 3 -35.64 -20.71 -50.51
N SER A 4 -34.59 -19.87 -50.52
CA SER A 4 -34.53 -18.41 -50.28
C SER A 4 -34.88 -17.74 -48.92
N ALA A 5 -33.90 -16.97 -48.41
CA ALA A 5 -33.94 -15.55 -47.99
C ALA A 5 -34.91 -15.00 -46.90
N LEU A 6 -34.33 -14.11 -46.07
CA LEU A 6 -34.84 -12.81 -45.55
C LEU A 6 -35.48 -12.70 -44.14
N THR A 7 -34.96 -11.69 -43.40
CA THR A 7 -35.62 -10.74 -42.44
C THR A 7 -35.83 -11.20 -40.97
N LEU A 8 -35.09 -10.68 -39.97
CA LEU A 8 -35.18 -9.39 -39.23
C LEU A 8 -36.34 -9.28 -38.22
N LEU A 9 -35.96 -9.08 -36.96
CA LEU A 9 -36.64 -8.41 -35.83
C LEU A 9 -38.14 -8.68 -35.52
N ALA A 10 -38.39 -9.13 -34.28
CA ALA A 10 -39.35 -8.47 -33.39
C ALA A 10 -38.99 -8.71 -31.91
N LEU A 11 -38.87 -7.61 -31.17
CA LEU A 11 -38.74 -7.51 -29.72
C LEU A 11 -39.98 -8.05 -28.99
N PHE A 12 -39.82 -8.53 -27.75
CA PHE A 12 -40.32 -7.88 -26.51
C PHE A 12 -40.48 -8.90 -25.36
N GLY A 13 -39.82 -8.61 -24.23
CA GLY A 13 -40.35 -8.79 -22.88
C GLY A 13 -40.46 -10.21 -22.31
N ALA A 14 -39.56 -10.57 -21.39
CA ALA A 14 -39.90 -11.41 -20.23
C ALA A 14 -38.85 -11.25 -19.11
N PRO A 15 -39.27 -11.37 -17.82
CA PRO A 15 -38.65 -10.70 -16.68
C PRO A 15 -37.48 -11.48 -16.06
N LEU A 16 -36.71 -10.75 -15.24
CA LEU A 16 -35.64 -11.26 -14.37
C LEU A 16 -36.01 -12.60 -13.71
N ALA A 17 -35.32 -13.66 -14.13
CA ALA A 17 -35.06 -14.81 -13.30
C ALA A 17 -33.56 -14.79 -12.98
N VAL A 18 -33.24 -14.49 -11.72
CA VAL A 18 -31.91 -14.64 -11.14
C VAL A 18 -31.58 -16.13 -11.17
N LEU A 19 -30.88 -16.56 -12.22
CA LEU A 19 -30.22 -17.86 -12.31
C LEU A 19 -28.78 -17.67 -11.79
N ALA A 20 -28.33 -18.65 -11.01
CA ALA A 20 -27.03 -18.71 -10.35
C ALA A 20 -25.90 -18.13 -11.23
N GLY A 21 -25.30 -17.02 -10.79
CA GLY A 21 -24.36 -16.24 -11.58
C GLY A 21 -23.06 -16.99 -11.82
N ASP A 22 -22.66 -17.12 -13.09
CA ASP A 22 -21.33 -17.56 -13.48
C ASP A 22 -20.27 -16.66 -12.79
N GLU A 23 -19.34 -17.24 -12.02
CA GLU A 23 -18.22 -16.49 -11.44
C GLU A 23 -17.41 -15.84 -12.58
N ILE A 24 -17.16 -14.52 -12.48
CA ILE A 24 -16.32 -13.80 -13.45
C ILE A 24 -14.91 -14.44 -13.46
N PRO A 25 -14.39 -14.84 -14.63
CA PRO A 25 -13.05 -15.42 -14.73
C PRO A 25 -12.00 -14.55 -14.06
N ALA A 26 -11.04 -15.17 -13.35
CA ALA A 26 -10.02 -14.49 -12.55
C ALA A 26 -9.30 -13.34 -13.30
N ASN A 27 -8.94 -13.58 -14.57
CA ASN A 27 -8.27 -12.61 -15.44
C ASN A 27 -9.20 -11.50 -16.01
N LYS A 28 -10.49 -11.54 -15.74
CA LYS A 28 -11.48 -10.51 -16.14
C LYS A 28 -12.06 -9.75 -14.95
N GLN A 29 -11.79 -10.18 -13.72
CA GLN A 29 -12.34 -9.55 -12.51
C GLN A 29 -11.95 -8.07 -12.40
N TYR A 30 -10.70 -7.72 -12.70
CA TYR A 30 -10.26 -6.32 -12.65
C TYR A 30 -10.98 -5.43 -13.66
N GLN A 31 -11.14 -5.90 -14.90
CA GLN A 31 -11.87 -5.17 -15.93
C GLN A 31 -13.34 -4.95 -15.52
N ALA A 32 -14.01 -5.99 -15.03
CA ALA A 32 -15.39 -5.88 -14.54
C ALA A 32 -15.50 -4.91 -13.35
N PHE A 33 -14.52 -4.94 -12.44
CA PHE A 33 -14.43 -4.04 -11.29
C PHE A 33 -14.26 -2.57 -11.70
N VAL A 34 -13.37 -2.26 -12.66
CA VAL A 34 -13.18 -0.87 -13.11
C VAL A 34 -14.39 -0.34 -13.89
N LEU A 35 -15.05 -1.19 -14.69
CA LEU A 35 -16.29 -0.84 -15.39
C LEU A 35 -17.42 -0.53 -14.42
N LYS A 36 -17.59 -1.36 -13.37
CA LYS A 36 -18.59 -1.12 -12.32
C LYS A 36 -18.34 0.20 -11.61
N GLN A 37 -17.09 0.49 -11.24
CA GLN A 37 -16.74 1.75 -10.58
C GLN A 37 -16.97 2.96 -11.47
N ALA A 38 -16.61 2.89 -12.74
CA ALA A 38 -16.82 3.98 -13.69
C ALA A 38 -18.31 4.29 -13.85
N ALA A 39 -19.14 3.24 -14.01
CA ALA A 39 -20.59 3.39 -14.06
C ALA A 39 -21.15 4.03 -12.79
N GLU A 40 -20.66 3.63 -11.61
CA GLU A 40 -21.07 4.20 -10.33
C GLU A 40 -20.67 5.67 -10.18
N LEU A 41 -19.46 6.05 -10.61
CA LEU A 41 -18.98 7.44 -10.60
C LEU A 41 -19.83 8.35 -11.50
N ARG A 42 -20.32 7.85 -12.64
CA ARG A 42 -21.06 8.64 -13.65
C ARG A 42 -22.57 8.40 -13.65
N LYS A 43 -23.12 7.57 -12.74
CA LYS A 43 -24.56 7.25 -12.69
C LYS A 43 -25.47 8.48 -12.55
N GLY A 44 -24.94 9.55 -11.97
CA GLY A 44 -25.65 10.80 -11.69
C GLY A 44 -25.58 11.83 -12.82
N ASP A 45 -24.85 11.54 -13.89
CA ASP A 45 -24.66 12.48 -15.00
C ASP A 45 -25.97 12.86 -15.66
N LYS A 46 -26.13 14.17 -15.87
CA LYS A 46 -27.27 14.75 -16.60
C LYS A 46 -26.77 15.93 -17.43
N PRO A 47 -27.31 16.14 -18.64
CA PRO A 47 -27.04 17.37 -19.38
C PRO A 47 -27.58 18.59 -18.60
N PRO A 48 -26.92 19.76 -18.68
CA PRO A 48 -27.43 20.97 -18.05
C PRO A 48 -28.77 21.39 -18.65
N ALA A 49 -29.67 21.91 -17.81
CA ALA A 49 -30.98 22.42 -18.20
C ALA A 49 -30.98 23.94 -18.42
N THR A 50 -30.00 24.66 -17.88
CA THR A 50 -29.87 26.12 -18.00
C THR A 50 -28.45 26.56 -18.33
N ILE A 51 -28.28 27.78 -18.83
CA ILE A 51 -26.97 28.38 -19.08
C ILE A 51 -26.16 28.48 -17.77
N ALA A 52 -26.79 28.88 -16.65
CA ALA A 52 -26.11 28.99 -15.36
C ALA A 52 -25.59 27.65 -14.84
N GLU A 53 -26.34 26.55 -15.06
CA GLU A 53 -25.85 25.20 -14.74
C GLU A 53 -24.66 24.82 -15.61
N TRP A 54 -24.70 25.12 -16.91
CA TRP A 54 -23.57 24.88 -17.80
C TRP A 54 -22.34 25.70 -17.40
N GLU A 55 -22.47 26.98 -17.08
CA GLU A 55 -21.35 27.84 -16.67
C GLU A 55 -20.66 27.31 -15.40
N LYS A 56 -21.43 26.75 -14.46
CA LYS A 56 -20.88 26.07 -13.29
C LYS A 56 -20.10 24.82 -13.67
N ILE A 57 -20.66 23.96 -14.52
CA ILE A 57 -20.00 22.75 -15.02
C ILE A 57 -18.73 23.12 -15.79
N GLU A 58 -18.77 24.10 -16.70
CA GLU A 58 -17.61 24.58 -17.46
C GLU A 58 -16.49 25.04 -16.51
N THR A 59 -16.82 25.84 -15.50
CA THR A 59 -15.85 26.37 -14.54
C THR A 59 -15.17 25.26 -13.75
N GLU A 60 -15.94 24.33 -13.19
CA GLU A 60 -15.42 23.19 -12.42
C GLU A 60 -14.61 22.24 -13.31
N LEU A 61 -15.10 21.95 -14.52
CA LEU A 61 -14.43 21.07 -15.47
C LEU A 61 -13.09 21.65 -15.91
N ARG A 62 -13.03 22.94 -16.25
CA ARG A 62 -11.77 23.58 -16.66
C ARG A 62 -10.73 23.53 -15.55
N LYS A 63 -11.13 23.79 -14.30
CA LYS A 63 -10.25 23.66 -13.14
C LYS A 63 -9.73 22.23 -12.99
N ASN A 64 -10.62 21.24 -13.04
CA ASN A 64 -10.24 19.84 -12.84
C ASN A 64 -9.35 19.30 -13.97
N LEU A 65 -9.61 19.69 -15.23
CA LEU A 65 -8.72 19.38 -16.35
C LEU A 65 -7.34 20.02 -16.19
N PHE A 66 -7.26 21.29 -15.77
CA PHE A 66 -6.00 21.97 -15.47
C PHE A 66 -5.19 21.22 -14.42
N ASP A 67 -5.83 20.87 -13.30
CA ASP A 67 -5.21 20.12 -12.20
C ASP A 67 -4.74 18.73 -12.68
N ALA A 68 -5.60 17.99 -13.40
CA ALA A 68 -5.31 16.66 -13.93
C ALA A 68 -4.16 16.65 -14.96
N TRP A 69 -4.03 17.71 -15.75
CA TRP A 69 -2.96 17.88 -16.75
C TRP A 69 -1.64 18.39 -16.18
N GLY A 70 -1.54 18.61 -14.86
CA GLY A 70 -0.31 19.02 -14.18
C GLY A 70 -0.21 20.51 -13.86
N GLY A 71 -1.31 21.26 -13.97
CA GLY A 71 -1.43 22.65 -13.54
C GLY A 71 -0.37 23.58 -14.16
N GLU A 72 0.17 24.50 -13.37
CA GLU A 72 1.16 25.49 -13.83
C GLU A 72 2.50 24.87 -14.28
N ALA A 73 2.82 23.66 -13.82
CA ALA A 73 4.01 22.94 -14.30
C ALA A 73 3.83 22.49 -15.77
N CYS A 74 2.58 22.20 -16.16
CA CYS A 74 2.21 21.96 -17.54
C CYS A 74 1.95 23.29 -18.28
N PHE A 75 0.99 24.08 -17.84
CA PHE A 75 0.61 25.32 -18.49
C PHE A 75 1.44 26.49 -17.95
N LEU A 76 2.61 26.70 -18.56
CA LEU A 76 3.56 27.73 -18.10
C LEU A 76 2.90 29.13 -18.12
N PRO A 77 2.87 29.86 -16.99
CA PRO A 77 2.27 31.21 -16.94
C PRO A 77 2.89 32.19 -17.94
N LYS A 78 4.19 32.03 -18.20
CA LYS A 78 4.92 32.73 -19.27
C LYS A 78 5.50 31.71 -20.24
N PRO A 79 4.96 31.60 -21.47
CA PRO A 79 5.54 30.75 -22.50
C PRO A 79 6.96 31.22 -22.89
N CYS A 80 7.83 30.29 -23.30
CA CYS A 80 9.14 30.63 -23.85
C CYS A 80 9.04 31.20 -25.26
N ASP A 81 10.11 31.79 -25.79
CA ASP A 81 10.13 32.22 -27.19
C ASP A 81 9.98 31.02 -28.14
N LEU A 82 9.19 31.20 -29.21
CA LEU A 82 8.91 30.15 -30.19
C LEU A 82 10.14 29.75 -31.01
N ASP A 83 11.12 30.64 -31.19
CA ASP A 83 12.40 30.40 -31.90
C ASP A 83 12.24 29.48 -33.14
N PRO A 84 11.44 29.88 -34.16
CA PRO A 84 11.21 29.04 -35.32
C PRO A 84 12.48 28.87 -36.15
N LYS A 85 12.85 27.62 -36.46
CA LYS A 85 13.99 27.28 -37.30
C LYS A 85 13.55 26.50 -38.52
N ARG A 86 13.80 27.06 -39.72
CA ARG A 86 13.57 26.40 -41.02
C ARG A 86 14.66 25.36 -41.28
N HIS A 87 14.28 24.25 -41.90
CA HIS A 87 15.16 23.12 -42.21
C HIS A 87 15.15 22.83 -43.71
N GLY A 88 16.24 23.19 -44.40
CA GLY A 88 16.36 23.07 -45.84
C GLY A 88 15.48 24.05 -46.62
N GLU A 89 15.52 23.93 -47.95
CA GLU A 89 14.70 24.76 -48.85
C GLU A 89 13.22 24.33 -48.84
N PRO A 90 12.27 25.28 -48.95
CA PRO A 90 10.86 24.96 -49.09
C PRO A 90 10.56 24.13 -50.34
N LEU A 91 9.62 23.20 -50.22
CA LEU A 91 9.16 22.38 -51.34
C LEU A 91 8.03 23.10 -52.08
N THR A 92 8.33 23.74 -53.21
CA THR A 92 7.30 24.34 -54.09
C THR A 92 6.57 23.24 -54.85
N ARG A 93 5.24 23.28 -54.83
CA ARG A 93 4.35 22.35 -55.51
C ARG A 93 3.24 23.12 -56.21
N ASP A 94 2.43 22.41 -56.99
CA ASP A 94 1.27 22.96 -57.67
C ASP A 94 0.24 23.53 -56.68
N GLY A 95 0.21 24.86 -56.56
CA GLY A 95 -0.74 25.66 -55.76
C GLY A 95 -0.36 25.90 -54.30
N TYR A 96 0.78 25.36 -53.83
CA TYR A 96 1.22 25.52 -52.44
C TYR A 96 2.73 25.30 -52.26
N THR A 97 3.25 25.70 -51.11
CA THR A 97 4.64 25.48 -50.69
C THR A 97 4.67 24.77 -49.34
N VAL A 98 5.59 23.80 -49.15
CA VAL A 98 5.81 23.13 -47.85
C VAL A 98 7.09 23.64 -47.22
N GLU A 99 7.00 24.22 -46.03
CA GLU A 99 8.14 24.59 -45.19
C GLU A 99 8.35 23.54 -44.09
N LYS A 100 9.57 23.04 -43.95
CA LYS A 100 9.97 22.17 -42.84
C LYS A 100 10.59 23.04 -41.77
N LEU A 101 10.05 22.96 -40.56
CA LEU A 101 10.51 23.84 -39.48
C LEU A 101 10.35 23.20 -38.12
N THR A 102 11.11 23.72 -37.16
CA THR A 102 10.93 23.39 -35.75
C THR A 102 10.60 24.63 -34.96
N ILE A 103 9.71 24.50 -33.98
CA ILE A 103 9.41 25.54 -32.99
C ILE A 103 9.76 25.05 -31.59
N GLN A 104 10.15 25.97 -30.72
CA GLN A 104 10.36 25.72 -29.31
C GLN A 104 9.04 25.86 -28.55
N THR A 105 8.61 24.78 -27.91
CA THR A 105 7.37 24.73 -27.13
C THR A 105 7.63 24.94 -25.64
N ARG A 106 8.80 24.52 -25.17
CA ARG A 106 9.35 24.74 -23.83
C ARG A 106 10.84 25.00 -23.93
N PRO A 107 11.49 25.59 -22.90
CA PRO A 107 12.94 25.78 -22.90
C PRO A 107 13.70 24.48 -23.27
N GLY A 108 14.38 24.51 -24.43
CA GLY A 108 15.14 23.40 -25.01
C GLY A 108 14.34 22.26 -25.65
N VAL A 109 13.00 22.27 -25.58
CA VAL A 109 12.14 21.24 -26.20
C VAL A 109 11.63 21.77 -27.54
N ARG A 110 11.89 21.02 -28.62
CA ARG A 110 11.50 21.41 -29.98
C ARG A 110 10.47 20.46 -30.56
N MET A 111 9.45 21.05 -31.18
CA MET A 111 8.45 20.38 -32.00
C MET A 111 8.85 20.47 -33.47
N THR A 112 8.78 19.35 -34.19
CA THR A 112 8.99 19.25 -35.64
C THR A 112 7.67 19.45 -36.37
N CYS A 113 7.69 20.25 -37.43
CA CYS A 113 6.50 20.71 -38.13
C CYS A 113 6.71 20.74 -39.65
N ASN A 114 5.62 20.52 -40.38
CA ASN A 114 5.49 20.83 -41.80
C ASN A 114 4.39 21.87 -41.97
N LEU A 115 4.72 23.03 -42.52
CA LEU A 115 3.76 24.10 -42.82
C LEU A 115 3.47 24.14 -44.31
N TYR A 116 2.23 23.88 -44.70
CA TYR A 116 1.73 23.97 -46.06
C TYR A 116 1.09 25.35 -46.25
N VAL A 117 1.67 26.17 -47.11
CA VAL A 117 1.22 27.54 -47.38
C VAL A 117 0.66 27.58 -48.81
N PRO A 118 -0.64 27.84 -49.01
CA PRO A 118 -1.19 27.99 -50.35
C PRO A 118 -0.66 29.26 -51.00
N ASP A 119 -0.48 29.24 -52.33
CA ASP A 119 0.05 30.40 -53.05
C ASP A 119 -0.84 31.64 -52.90
N SER A 120 -2.16 31.43 -52.76
CA SER A 120 -3.12 32.50 -52.47
C SER A 120 -2.84 33.23 -51.15
N ALA A 121 -2.34 32.52 -50.13
CA ALA A 121 -2.07 33.10 -48.81
C ALA A 121 -0.86 34.05 -48.77
N LYS A 122 0.00 34.01 -49.81
CA LYS A 122 1.14 34.93 -49.95
C LYS A 122 0.71 36.37 -50.24
N THR A 123 -0.51 36.56 -50.76
CA THR A 123 -1.06 37.89 -51.11
C THR A 123 -2.17 38.33 -50.17
N LYS A 124 -2.92 37.39 -49.60
CA LYS A 124 -4.02 37.66 -48.67
C LYS A 124 -4.02 36.62 -47.56
N PRO A 125 -3.97 37.00 -46.27
CA PRO A 125 -4.03 36.04 -45.17
C PRO A 125 -5.23 35.11 -45.28
N ALA A 126 -4.99 33.82 -45.08
CA ALA A 126 -5.98 32.76 -45.23
C ALA A 126 -6.28 32.07 -43.89
N PRO A 127 -7.46 31.46 -43.71
CA PRO A 127 -7.73 30.64 -42.55
C PRO A 127 -6.71 29.50 -42.41
N ALA A 128 -6.43 29.12 -41.17
CA ALA A 128 -5.47 28.08 -40.87
C ALA A 128 -6.11 26.82 -40.27
N ILE A 129 -5.47 25.67 -40.48
CA ILE A 129 -5.84 24.41 -39.84
C ILE A 129 -4.60 23.83 -39.16
N LEU A 130 -4.68 23.62 -37.85
CA LEU A 130 -3.74 22.79 -37.11
C LEU A 130 -4.09 21.32 -37.35
N GLN A 131 -3.16 20.58 -37.96
CA GLN A 131 -3.30 19.15 -38.25
C GLN A 131 -2.44 18.35 -37.28
N VAL A 132 -3.09 17.63 -36.38
CA VAL A 132 -2.44 16.71 -35.44
C VAL A 132 -2.65 15.28 -35.89
N HIS A 133 -1.66 14.41 -35.72
CA HIS A 133 -1.71 13.02 -36.20
C HIS A 133 -1.93 12.02 -35.07
N GLY A 134 -2.55 10.89 -35.40
CA GLY A 134 -2.63 9.70 -34.55
C GLY A 134 -1.40 8.81 -34.70
N HIS A 135 -1.50 7.57 -34.25
CA HIS A 135 -0.38 6.63 -34.16
C HIS A 135 0.01 5.97 -35.51
N TRP A 136 0.00 6.74 -36.61
CA TRP A 136 0.54 6.29 -37.90
C TRP A 136 2.05 6.13 -37.83
N LYS A 137 2.57 5.11 -38.52
CA LYS A 137 4.03 4.83 -38.57
C LYS A 137 4.82 6.02 -39.11
N GLY A 138 4.28 6.73 -40.09
CA GLY A 138 4.92 7.92 -40.66
C GLY A 138 4.68 9.22 -39.89
N ALA A 139 3.89 9.23 -38.80
CA ALA A 139 3.52 10.46 -38.06
C ALA A 139 3.07 11.60 -39.01
N LYS A 140 3.65 12.81 -38.93
CA LYS A 140 3.31 13.91 -39.86
C LYS A 140 3.70 13.65 -41.32
N GLN A 141 4.60 12.71 -41.57
CA GLN A 141 5.08 12.32 -42.89
C GLN A 141 4.27 11.16 -43.50
N ASP A 142 3.31 10.58 -42.77
CA ASP A 142 2.51 9.47 -43.28
C ASP A 142 1.65 9.89 -44.49
N PRO A 143 1.56 9.10 -45.58
CA PRO A 143 0.76 9.46 -46.76
C PRO A 143 -0.69 9.83 -46.45
N VAL A 144 -1.32 9.18 -45.46
CA VAL A 144 -2.70 9.53 -45.03
C VAL A 144 -2.73 10.94 -44.42
N VAL A 145 -1.74 11.26 -43.60
CA VAL A 145 -1.60 12.57 -42.96
C VAL A 145 -1.23 13.67 -43.96
N GLN A 146 -0.35 13.37 -44.92
CA GLN A 146 0.00 14.28 -46.00
C GLN A 146 -1.23 14.63 -46.85
N SER A 147 -2.05 13.64 -47.20
CA SER A 147 -3.18 13.83 -48.13
C SER A 147 -4.18 14.89 -47.64
N ARG A 148 -4.54 14.87 -46.35
CA ARG A 148 -5.40 15.90 -45.75
C ARG A 148 -4.75 17.28 -45.68
N CYS A 149 -3.43 17.36 -45.49
CA CYS A 149 -2.73 18.64 -45.46
C CYS A 149 -2.66 19.25 -46.86
N ILE A 150 -2.33 18.44 -47.87
CA ILE A 150 -2.24 18.86 -49.27
C ILE A 150 -3.62 19.28 -49.79
N GLY A 151 -4.67 18.50 -49.51
CA GLY A 151 -6.01 18.84 -49.96
C GLY A 151 -6.53 20.14 -49.37
N ALA A 152 -6.35 20.34 -48.06
CA ALA A 152 -6.69 21.60 -47.40
C ALA A 152 -5.85 22.78 -47.93
N ALA A 153 -4.55 22.60 -48.16
CA ALA A 153 -3.71 23.63 -48.77
C ALA A 153 -4.20 24.00 -50.18
N LYS A 154 -4.48 23.02 -51.05
CA LYS A 154 -5.02 23.29 -52.40
C LYS A 154 -6.39 23.97 -52.38
N LEU A 155 -7.15 23.79 -51.31
CA LEU A 155 -8.40 24.50 -51.07
C LEU A 155 -8.20 25.88 -50.43
N GLY A 156 -6.97 26.35 -50.22
CA GLY A 156 -6.67 27.71 -49.75
C GLY A 156 -6.64 27.86 -48.23
N PHE A 157 -6.34 26.80 -47.48
CA PHE A 157 -6.04 26.88 -46.05
C PHE A 157 -4.53 26.86 -45.81
N VAL A 158 -4.03 27.66 -44.87
CA VAL A 158 -2.68 27.44 -44.31
C VAL A 158 -2.74 26.23 -43.38
N VAL A 159 -1.86 25.25 -43.53
CA VAL A 159 -1.93 24.02 -42.74
C VAL A 159 -0.63 23.79 -41.99
N LEU A 160 -0.68 23.76 -40.66
CA LEU A 160 0.47 23.38 -39.83
C LEU A 160 0.25 21.94 -39.36
N CYS A 161 1.07 21.01 -39.84
CA CYS A 161 1.11 19.65 -39.33
C CYS A 161 2.28 19.46 -38.37
N VAL A 162 2.03 18.92 -37.19
CA VAL A 162 3.01 18.83 -36.10
C VAL A 162 3.21 17.40 -35.63
N ASP A 163 4.46 17.05 -35.27
CA ASP A 163 4.70 15.80 -34.55
C ASP A 163 4.32 15.95 -33.08
N ALA A 164 3.45 15.05 -32.59
CA ALA A 164 3.12 14.95 -31.18
C ALA A 164 4.38 14.61 -30.34
N PHE A 165 4.45 15.06 -29.09
CA PHE A 165 5.64 14.81 -28.26
C PHE A 165 5.87 13.30 -28.10
N GLY A 166 7.08 12.82 -28.43
CA GLY A 166 7.44 11.41 -28.41
C GLY A 166 7.14 10.64 -29.70
N ALA A 167 6.46 11.24 -30.68
CA ALA A 167 6.12 10.59 -31.95
C ALA A 167 6.87 11.23 -33.13
N GLY A 168 6.87 10.54 -34.28
CA GLY A 168 7.54 11.01 -35.50
C GLY A 168 9.04 11.25 -35.27
N GLU A 169 9.53 12.44 -35.61
CA GLU A 169 10.95 12.79 -35.42
C GLU A 169 11.32 13.01 -33.93
N ARG A 170 10.32 13.00 -33.05
CA ARG A 170 10.44 13.26 -31.60
C ARG A 170 10.48 11.98 -30.76
N GLY A 171 10.58 10.81 -31.40
CA GLY A 171 10.79 9.50 -30.76
C GLY A 171 12.08 9.40 -29.94
N VAL A 172 12.27 8.30 -29.21
CA VAL A 172 13.48 8.08 -28.41
C VAL A 172 14.68 7.91 -29.34
N GLY A 173 14.56 7.02 -30.32
CA GLY A 173 15.49 6.91 -31.44
C GLY A 173 15.15 7.87 -32.58
N THR A 174 15.85 7.71 -33.70
CA THR A 174 15.66 8.47 -34.94
C THR A 174 14.72 7.76 -35.92
N ALA A 175 14.21 6.57 -35.58
CA ALA A 175 13.26 5.87 -36.44
C ALA A 175 11.87 6.51 -36.37
N LEU A 176 11.17 6.56 -37.50
CA LEU A 176 9.76 6.93 -37.51
C LEU A 176 8.90 5.76 -37.01
N GLY A 177 7.80 6.08 -36.32
CA GLY A 177 6.81 5.10 -35.88
C GLY A 177 7.09 4.48 -34.52
N GLU A 178 8.02 5.03 -33.74
CA GLU A 178 8.18 4.65 -32.34
C GLU A 178 6.91 4.95 -31.54
N TYR A 179 6.44 3.95 -30.80
CA TYR A 179 5.28 4.10 -29.93
C TYR A 179 5.69 4.75 -28.60
N HIS A 180 5.07 5.90 -28.29
CA HIS A 180 5.40 6.67 -27.09
C HIS A 180 4.50 6.38 -25.88
N GLY A 181 3.39 5.65 -26.06
CA GLY A 181 2.37 5.43 -25.04
C GLY A 181 2.76 4.44 -23.96
N ASP A 182 3.94 3.83 -24.06
CA ASP A 182 4.41 2.80 -23.14
C ASP A 182 5.25 3.39 -21.99
N MET A 183 6.26 2.63 -21.53
CA MET A 183 7.24 3.08 -20.54
C MET A 183 8.03 4.35 -20.94
N THR A 184 7.91 4.84 -22.19
CA THR A 184 8.34 6.20 -22.56
C THR A 184 7.50 7.26 -21.84
N ALA A 185 6.19 7.28 -22.08
CA ALA A 185 5.28 8.23 -21.44
C ALA A 185 5.20 8.03 -19.92
N ALA A 186 5.41 6.81 -19.44
CA ALA A 186 5.45 6.51 -18.00
C ALA A 186 6.48 7.35 -17.22
N THR A 187 7.58 7.79 -17.86
CA THR A 187 8.58 8.67 -17.23
C THR A 187 8.01 10.01 -16.78
N LEU A 188 6.90 10.45 -17.39
CA LEU A 188 6.22 11.70 -17.06
C LEU A 188 5.27 11.59 -15.87
N LEU A 189 4.83 10.38 -15.51
CA LEU A 189 3.84 10.20 -14.45
C LEU A 189 4.41 10.60 -13.07
N PRO A 190 5.59 10.15 -12.62
CA PRO A 190 6.11 10.53 -11.30
C PRO A 190 6.27 12.03 -11.11
N ILE A 191 6.61 12.79 -12.16
CA ILE A 191 6.73 14.26 -12.10
C ILE A 191 5.38 14.99 -12.20
N GLY A 192 4.29 14.26 -12.45
CA GLY A 192 2.93 14.81 -12.49
C GLY A 192 2.63 15.62 -13.76
N LEU A 193 3.25 15.29 -14.89
CA LEU A 193 3.07 15.96 -16.18
C LEU A 193 2.55 14.99 -17.25
N PRO A 194 1.30 14.51 -17.18
CA PRO A 194 0.80 13.52 -18.13
C PRO A 194 0.91 14.00 -19.58
N LEU A 195 1.18 13.05 -20.48
CA LEU A 195 1.46 13.35 -21.89
C LEU A 195 0.29 14.06 -22.59
N SER A 196 -0.95 13.74 -22.23
CA SER A 196 -2.16 14.42 -22.72
C SER A 196 -2.11 15.94 -22.45
N GLY A 197 -1.77 16.34 -21.22
CA GLY A 197 -1.64 17.74 -20.83
C GLY A 197 -0.53 18.46 -21.59
N LEU A 198 0.64 17.80 -21.72
CA LEU A 198 1.75 18.34 -22.49
C LEU A 198 1.38 18.57 -23.95
N GLN A 199 0.66 17.64 -24.58
CA GLN A 199 0.22 17.80 -25.97
C GLN A 199 -0.82 18.91 -26.13
N VAL A 200 -1.76 19.08 -25.20
CA VAL A 200 -2.70 20.22 -25.21
C VAL A 200 -1.92 21.54 -25.15
N TYR A 201 -0.97 21.66 -24.22
CA TYR A 201 -0.12 22.85 -24.12
C TYR A 201 0.70 23.07 -25.39
N GLU A 202 1.32 22.03 -25.96
CA GLU A 202 2.10 22.16 -27.18
C GLU A 202 1.25 22.51 -28.42
N ASN A 203 -0.01 22.06 -28.47
CA ASN A 203 -0.95 22.47 -29.51
C ASN A 203 -1.32 23.95 -29.38
N MET A 204 -1.44 24.49 -28.16
CA MET A 204 -1.56 25.95 -27.95
C MET A 204 -0.32 26.68 -28.49
N ARG A 205 0.89 26.14 -28.26
CA ARG A 205 2.14 26.70 -28.80
C ARG A 205 2.20 26.65 -30.33
N ALA A 206 1.62 25.63 -30.95
CA ALA A 206 1.48 25.55 -32.40
C ALA A 206 0.51 26.62 -32.92
N VAL A 207 -0.58 26.90 -32.22
CA VAL A 207 -1.49 28.04 -32.52
C VAL A 207 -0.77 29.38 -32.32
N ASP A 208 0.02 29.54 -31.26
CA ASP A 208 0.83 30.75 -31.05
C ASP A 208 1.76 31.01 -32.23
N TYR A 209 2.37 29.95 -32.79
CA TYR A 209 3.18 30.05 -33.99
C TYR A 209 2.38 30.42 -35.24
N LEU A 210 1.21 29.80 -35.47
CA LEU A 210 0.31 30.20 -36.55
C LEU A 210 -0.03 31.69 -36.48
N GLU A 211 -0.28 32.22 -35.28
CA GLU A 211 -0.54 33.64 -35.05
C GLU A 211 0.69 34.55 -35.32
N THR A 212 1.90 34.02 -35.47
CA THR A 212 3.06 34.82 -35.91
C THR A 212 3.17 34.96 -37.42
N ARG A 213 2.49 34.11 -38.19
CA ARG A 213 2.61 34.04 -39.64
C ARG A 213 1.75 35.11 -40.32
N THR A 214 2.34 35.83 -41.27
CA THR A 214 1.64 36.86 -42.04
C THR A 214 0.63 36.26 -43.02
N GLU A 215 0.83 35.00 -43.42
CA GLU A 215 -0.05 34.26 -44.31
C GLU A 215 -1.33 33.76 -43.62
N VAL A 216 -1.40 33.86 -42.29
CA VAL A 216 -2.49 33.31 -41.48
C VAL A 216 -3.44 34.41 -41.02
N ASP A 217 -4.73 34.19 -41.26
CA ASP A 217 -5.79 34.91 -40.57
C ASP A 217 -5.99 34.32 -39.18
N LYS A 218 -5.45 35.03 -38.19
CA LYS A 218 -5.41 34.65 -36.77
C LYS A 218 -6.80 34.48 -36.15
N THR A 219 -7.84 35.05 -36.75
CA THR A 219 -9.21 34.96 -36.24
C THR A 219 -9.93 33.69 -36.69
N ARG A 220 -9.37 32.96 -37.67
CA ARG A 220 -10.01 31.83 -38.37
C ARG A 220 -9.07 30.61 -38.39
N ILE A 221 -8.89 29.99 -37.23
CA ILE A 221 -8.05 28.80 -37.05
C ILE A 221 -8.93 27.60 -36.67
N GLY A 222 -8.79 26.47 -37.35
CA GLY A 222 -9.42 25.20 -36.98
C GLY A 222 -8.40 24.14 -36.55
N ILE A 223 -8.90 23.01 -36.05
CA ILE A 223 -8.08 21.85 -35.68
C ILE A 223 -8.76 20.55 -36.12
N THR A 224 -7.97 19.61 -36.63
CA THR A 224 -8.44 18.26 -36.93
C THR A 224 -7.34 17.21 -36.87
N GLY A 225 -7.76 15.97 -36.61
CA GLY A 225 -6.91 14.85 -36.28
C GLY A 225 -7.73 13.58 -36.17
N ALA A 226 -7.08 12.45 -36.38
CA ALA A 226 -7.70 11.14 -36.25
C ALA A 226 -6.99 10.27 -35.18
N SER A 227 -7.72 9.36 -34.52
CA SER A 227 -7.19 8.50 -33.45
C SER A 227 -6.62 9.32 -32.28
N GLY A 228 -5.39 9.05 -31.81
CA GLY A 228 -4.69 9.91 -30.85
C GLY A 228 -4.58 11.39 -31.28
N GLY A 229 -4.57 11.69 -32.58
CA GLY A 229 -4.68 13.06 -33.09
C GLY A 229 -6.10 13.63 -32.97
N GLY A 230 -7.11 12.78 -33.03
CA GLY A 230 -8.49 13.14 -32.74
C GLY A 230 -8.69 13.47 -31.26
N ASN A 231 -8.04 12.73 -30.35
CA ASN A 231 -8.02 13.08 -28.92
C ASN A 231 -7.33 14.42 -28.66
N GLN A 232 -6.17 14.65 -29.30
CA GLN A 232 -5.54 15.98 -29.29
C GLN A 232 -6.47 17.08 -29.82
N THR A 233 -7.22 16.80 -30.88
CA THR A 233 -8.20 17.72 -31.47
C THR A 233 -9.32 18.04 -30.50
N MET A 234 -9.91 17.03 -29.85
CA MET A 234 -10.94 17.19 -28.84
C MET A 234 -10.43 18.03 -27.66
N TYR A 235 -9.30 17.65 -27.07
CA TYR A 235 -8.78 18.34 -25.88
C TYR A 235 -8.30 19.76 -26.17
N ALA A 236 -7.52 19.97 -27.24
CA ALA A 236 -7.08 21.31 -27.60
C ALA A 236 -8.25 22.19 -28.07
N GLY A 237 -9.21 21.62 -28.82
CA GLY A 237 -10.43 22.30 -29.22
C GLY A 237 -11.27 22.75 -28.02
N ALA A 238 -11.45 21.89 -27.02
CA ALA A 238 -12.12 22.22 -25.76
C ALA A 238 -11.40 23.32 -24.96
N TRP A 239 -10.07 23.26 -24.93
CA TRP A 239 -9.24 24.12 -24.10
C TRP A 239 -8.97 25.51 -24.71
N ASP A 240 -8.49 25.56 -25.95
CA ASP A 240 -8.06 26.78 -26.64
C ASP A 240 -9.21 27.42 -27.44
N LYS A 241 -9.76 28.52 -26.93
CA LYS A 241 -10.90 29.25 -27.53
C LYS A 241 -10.56 29.94 -28.86
N ARG A 242 -9.29 29.98 -29.27
CA ARG A 242 -8.87 30.50 -30.60
C ARG A 242 -9.28 29.57 -31.73
N LEU A 243 -9.38 28.27 -31.46
CA LEU A 243 -9.80 27.26 -32.43
C LEU A 243 -11.30 27.38 -32.70
N LYS A 244 -11.71 27.82 -33.89
CA LYS A 244 -13.11 28.13 -34.25
C LYS A 244 -13.89 26.97 -34.83
N ALA A 245 -13.19 25.98 -35.41
CA ALA A 245 -13.75 24.76 -35.95
C ALA A 245 -12.93 23.56 -35.48
N VAL A 246 -13.59 22.59 -34.83
CA VAL A 246 -12.96 21.45 -34.17
C VAL A 246 -13.54 20.17 -34.75
N MET A 247 -12.70 19.30 -35.32
CA MET A 247 -13.18 18.09 -35.97
C MET A 247 -12.35 16.86 -35.56
N PRO A 248 -12.67 16.23 -34.42
CA PRO A 248 -12.06 14.97 -34.02
C PRO A 248 -12.60 13.81 -34.87
N VAL A 249 -11.70 13.01 -35.43
CA VAL A 249 -12.02 11.86 -36.28
C VAL A 249 -11.61 10.57 -35.57
N CYS A 250 -12.45 9.53 -35.60
CA CYS A 250 -12.19 8.20 -35.01
C CYS A 250 -11.50 8.27 -33.63
N SER A 251 -12.10 9.04 -32.72
CA SER A 251 -11.51 9.37 -31.40
C SER A 251 -12.55 9.54 -30.30
N VAL A 252 -13.78 9.89 -30.65
CA VAL A 252 -14.86 10.10 -29.68
C VAL A 252 -15.66 8.82 -29.50
N GLY A 253 -15.87 8.42 -28.24
CA GLY A 253 -16.79 7.36 -27.83
C GLY A 253 -17.34 7.66 -26.45
N SER A 254 -16.80 7.04 -25.41
CA SER A 254 -17.00 7.43 -24.00
C SER A 254 -15.80 6.98 -23.17
N TYR A 255 -15.40 7.69 -22.11
CA TYR A 255 -14.30 7.29 -21.22
C TYR A 255 -14.56 5.94 -20.56
N GLN A 256 -15.82 5.59 -20.29
CA GLN A 256 -16.18 4.24 -19.84
C GLN A 256 -15.82 3.16 -20.88
N ALA A 257 -15.94 3.43 -22.18
CA ALA A 257 -15.56 2.49 -23.22
C ALA A 257 -14.03 2.32 -23.36
N TYR A 258 -13.23 3.34 -22.99
CA TYR A 258 -11.77 3.20 -22.90
C TYR A 258 -11.33 2.15 -21.89
N LEU A 259 -12.14 1.82 -20.88
CA LEU A 259 -11.84 0.77 -19.90
C LEU A 259 -11.93 -0.66 -20.46
N GLN A 260 -12.28 -0.81 -21.74
CA GLN A 260 -12.46 -2.12 -22.38
C GLN A 260 -11.32 -2.48 -23.36
N THR A 261 -10.42 -1.55 -23.63
CA THR A 261 -9.38 -1.67 -24.64
C THR A 261 -8.13 -0.91 -24.21
N ALA A 262 -6.99 -1.24 -24.82
CA ALA A 262 -5.79 -0.42 -24.70
C ALA A 262 -5.99 0.91 -25.45
N CYS A 263 -5.53 2.03 -24.89
CA CYS A 263 -5.30 3.25 -25.65
C CYS A 263 -3.88 3.78 -25.38
N CYS A 264 -3.45 4.86 -26.04
CA CYS A 264 -2.14 5.44 -25.74
C CYS A 264 -2.19 6.28 -24.47
N MET A 265 -1.13 6.26 -23.66
CA MET A 265 -0.99 7.17 -22.51
C MET A 265 -1.05 8.67 -22.86
N CYS A 266 -0.94 9.06 -24.14
CA CYS A 266 -1.20 10.43 -24.58
C CYS A 266 -2.69 10.82 -24.60
N GLU A 267 -3.59 9.85 -24.49
CA GLU A 267 -5.03 10.00 -24.57
C GLU A 267 -5.69 10.09 -23.17
N VAL A 268 -4.97 9.58 -22.16
CA VAL A 268 -5.45 9.46 -20.78
C VAL A 268 -5.40 10.79 -20.06
N VAL A 269 -6.52 11.18 -19.46
CA VAL A 269 -6.58 12.27 -18.48
C VAL A 269 -6.69 11.65 -17.09
N PRO A 270 -5.62 11.70 -16.26
CA PRO A 270 -5.63 11.06 -14.95
C PRO A 270 -6.80 11.55 -14.09
N GLY A 271 -7.65 10.62 -13.66
CA GLY A 271 -8.80 10.89 -12.81
C GLY A 271 -10.03 11.47 -13.52
N ALA A 272 -10.07 11.52 -14.85
CA ALA A 272 -11.19 12.09 -15.59
C ALA A 272 -12.56 11.56 -15.13
N LEU A 273 -12.72 10.25 -14.94
CA LEU A 273 -14.00 9.66 -14.51
C LEU A 273 -14.46 10.12 -13.11
N LYS A 274 -13.57 10.69 -12.28
CA LYS A 274 -13.97 11.28 -10.99
C LYS A 274 -14.74 12.58 -11.14
N PHE A 275 -14.52 13.31 -12.23
CA PHE A 275 -15.06 14.67 -12.38
C PHE A 275 -15.78 14.91 -13.70
N THR A 276 -15.62 14.05 -14.70
CA THR A 276 -16.23 14.24 -16.01
C THR A 276 -16.41 12.94 -16.80
N GLU A 277 -17.10 13.06 -17.92
CA GLU A 277 -17.23 12.08 -19.00
C GLU A 277 -16.98 12.83 -20.33
N GLU A 278 -16.68 12.11 -21.40
CA GLU A 278 -16.19 12.68 -22.66
C GLU A 278 -17.13 13.76 -23.25
N TRP A 279 -18.44 13.65 -23.02
CA TRP A 279 -19.45 14.61 -23.49
C TRP A 279 -19.20 16.04 -22.99
N ALA A 280 -18.79 16.21 -21.74
CA ALA A 280 -18.65 17.53 -21.15
C ALA A 280 -17.38 18.21 -21.68
N VAL A 281 -16.33 17.44 -21.97
CA VAL A 281 -15.12 17.94 -22.64
C VAL A 281 -15.46 18.44 -24.04
N LEU A 282 -16.23 17.67 -24.83
CA LEU A 282 -16.71 18.11 -26.14
C LEU A 282 -17.57 19.37 -26.05
N ALA A 283 -18.43 19.46 -25.03
CA ALA A 283 -19.31 20.59 -24.81
C ALA A 283 -18.56 21.91 -24.53
N LEU A 284 -17.32 21.88 -24.01
CA LEU A 284 -16.45 23.07 -23.89
C LEU A 284 -16.11 23.73 -25.25
N THR A 285 -16.37 23.03 -26.35
CA THR A 285 -16.25 23.60 -27.69
C THR A 285 -17.37 24.61 -27.97
N ALA A 286 -18.56 24.40 -27.40
CA ALA A 286 -19.72 25.26 -27.63
C ALA A 286 -19.43 26.73 -27.23
N PRO A 287 -19.93 27.72 -27.98
CA PRO A 287 -20.79 27.60 -29.16
C PRO A 287 -20.02 27.46 -30.50
N ARG A 288 -18.71 27.20 -30.48
CA ARG A 288 -17.87 27.05 -31.69
C ARG A 288 -18.19 25.74 -32.41
N ALA A 289 -17.81 25.63 -33.68
CA ALA A 289 -18.19 24.50 -34.50
C ALA A 289 -17.46 23.21 -34.07
N LEU A 290 -18.21 22.12 -33.92
CA LEU A 290 -17.75 20.79 -33.58
C LEU A 290 -18.35 19.75 -34.54
N CYS A 291 -17.49 19.00 -35.25
CA CYS A 291 -17.92 17.85 -36.06
C CYS A 291 -17.21 16.59 -35.59
N VAL A 292 -17.97 15.67 -34.99
CA VAL A 292 -17.45 14.36 -34.58
C VAL A 292 -17.56 13.40 -35.74
N VAL A 293 -16.49 12.67 -36.05
CA VAL A 293 -16.48 11.65 -37.11
C VAL A 293 -16.15 10.28 -36.54
N ASN A 294 -16.95 9.27 -36.88
CA ASN A 294 -16.71 7.87 -36.50
C ASN A 294 -16.79 6.93 -37.72
N ALA A 295 -16.06 5.83 -37.63
CA ALA A 295 -16.16 4.70 -38.56
C ALA A 295 -17.04 3.58 -37.97
N THR A 296 -17.75 2.81 -38.81
CA THR A 296 -18.65 1.75 -38.34
C THR A 296 -17.91 0.50 -37.81
N ASN A 297 -16.68 0.24 -38.29
CA ASN A 297 -15.85 -0.90 -37.88
C ASN A 297 -14.60 -0.41 -37.12
N ASP A 298 -14.84 0.29 -36.02
CA ASP A 298 -13.80 0.82 -35.12
C ASP A 298 -13.82 0.10 -33.76
N GLY A 299 -12.78 0.31 -32.96
CA GLY A 299 -12.72 -0.16 -31.57
C GLY A 299 -13.87 0.40 -30.73
N ILE A 300 -14.24 -0.32 -29.67
CA ILE A 300 -15.40 0.05 -28.82
C ILE A 300 -15.30 1.47 -28.27
N GLN A 301 -14.08 1.92 -27.94
CA GLN A 301 -13.78 3.26 -27.44
C GLN A 301 -14.04 4.38 -28.46
N PHE A 302 -14.15 4.05 -29.75
CA PHE A 302 -14.44 4.99 -30.85
C PHE A 302 -15.71 4.58 -31.62
N SER A 303 -16.50 3.66 -31.08
CA SER A 303 -17.66 3.12 -31.77
C SER A 303 -18.74 4.18 -31.95
N VAL A 304 -19.47 4.08 -33.07
CA VAL A 304 -20.62 4.96 -33.38
C VAL A 304 -21.66 4.96 -32.25
N SER A 305 -21.88 3.82 -31.60
CA SER A 305 -22.84 3.69 -30.50
C SER A 305 -22.42 4.50 -29.27
N GLU A 306 -21.14 4.43 -28.88
CA GLU A 306 -20.64 5.20 -27.74
C GLU A 306 -20.61 6.69 -28.06
N ALA A 307 -20.15 7.06 -29.28
CA ALA A 307 -20.15 8.46 -29.72
C ALA A 307 -21.56 9.08 -29.68
N LYS A 308 -22.60 8.32 -30.09
CA LYS A 308 -24.00 8.78 -30.01
C LYS A 308 -24.46 9.02 -28.57
N LYS A 309 -24.05 8.19 -27.61
CA LYS A 309 -24.37 8.40 -26.18
C LYS A 309 -23.75 9.70 -25.68
N THR A 310 -22.48 9.90 -26.00
CA THR A 310 -21.73 11.12 -25.67
C THR A 310 -22.37 12.36 -26.29
N LEU A 311 -22.68 12.32 -27.59
CA LEU A 311 -23.28 13.46 -28.29
C LEU A 311 -24.70 13.80 -27.80
N ALA A 312 -25.46 12.82 -27.32
CA ALA A 312 -26.77 13.06 -26.71
C ALA A 312 -26.68 13.96 -25.46
N PHE A 313 -25.54 13.93 -24.74
CA PHE A 313 -25.28 14.81 -23.61
C PHE A 313 -24.60 16.12 -24.01
N THR A 314 -23.84 16.14 -25.11
CA THR A 314 -23.22 17.34 -25.66
C THR A 314 -24.23 18.29 -26.33
N ALA A 315 -25.19 17.75 -27.10
CA ALA A 315 -26.12 18.55 -27.90
C ALA A 315 -26.98 19.55 -27.11
N PRO A 316 -27.48 19.24 -25.90
CA PRO A 316 -28.19 20.21 -25.07
C PRO A 316 -27.41 21.49 -24.79
N VAL A 317 -26.08 21.43 -24.65
CA VAL A 317 -25.24 22.62 -24.39
C VAL A 317 -25.20 23.54 -25.61
N PHE A 318 -25.02 22.97 -26.81
CA PHE A 318 -25.07 23.73 -28.07
C PHE A 318 -26.44 24.40 -28.28
N LYS A 319 -27.52 23.70 -27.93
CA LYS A 319 -28.88 24.26 -27.95
C LYS A 319 -29.04 25.40 -26.95
N LEU A 320 -28.58 25.24 -25.71
CA LEU A 320 -28.64 26.28 -24.67
C LEU A 320 -27.88 27.54 -25.07
N LEU A 321 -26.74 27.39 -25.74
CA LEU A 321 -25.93 28.50 -26.23
C LEU A 321 -26.36 29.02 -27.62
N GLY A 322 -27.54 28.61 -28.10
CA GLY A 322 -28.17 29.16 -29.31
C GLY A 322 -27.49 28.77 -30.62
N LYS A 323 -26.67 27.71 -30.64
CA LYS A 323 -25.95 27.22 -31.82
C LYS A 323 -26.08 25.69 -32.02
N PRO A 324 -27.30 25.12 -32.07
CA PRO A 324 -27.48 23.68 -32.25
C PRO A 324 -26.84 23.16 -33.56
N ASP A 325 -26.89 23.93 -34.65
CA ASP A 325 -26.36 23.53 -35.97
C ASP A 325 -24.83 23.51 -36.04
N ASN A 326 -24.15 24.02 -35.00
CA ASN A 326 -22.69 23.96 -34.89
C ASN A 326 -22.19 22.61 -34.36
N LEU A 327 -23.09 21.68 -33.98
CA LEU A 327 -22.74 20.31 -33.61
C LEU A 327 -23.15 19.33 -34.72
N GLN A 328 -22.18 18.59 -35.25
CA GLN A 328 -22.39 17.61 -36.32
C GLN A 328 -21.83 16.24 -35.92
N HIS A 329 -22.47 15.18 -36.42
CA HIS A 329 -21.97 13.80 -36.33
C HIS A 329 -21.96 13.17 -37.72
N ALA A 330 -20.77 12.83 -38.22
CA ALA A 330 -20.63 12.13 -39.49
C ALA A 330 -20.17 10.68 -39.24
N VAL A 331 -20.86 9.73 -39.86
CA VAL A 331 -20.57 8.30 -39.72
C VAL A 331 -20.22 7.74 -41.09
N PHE A 332 -19.09 7.05 -41.18
CA PHE A 332 -18.62 6.45 -42.41
C PHE A 332 -18.52 4.93 -42.28
N GLU A 333 -18.91 4.22 -43.33
CA GLU A 333 -18.67 2.79 -43.42
C GLU A 333 -17.17 2.53 -43.63
N GLY A 334 -16.59 1.65 -42.83
CA GLY A 334 -15.20 1.26 -42.96
C GLY A 334 -14.47 1.08 -41.63
N PRO A 335 -13.17 0.75 -41.69
CA PRO A 335 -12.32 0.59 -40.52
C PRO A 335 -11.85 1.94 -39.94
N HIS A 336 -11.11 1.88 -38.83
CA HIS A 336 -10.40 3.01 -38.24
C HIS A 336 -9.42 3.67 -39.23
N ASP A 337 -9.71 4.88 -39.71
CA ASP A 337 -8.90 5.60 -40.71
C ASP A 337 -9.22 7.11 -40.72
N TYR A 338 -8.49 7.88 -41.54
CA TYR A 338 -8.89 9.20 -42.04
C TYR A 338 -9.06 9.15 -43.57
N SER A 339 -10.10 8.44 -44.00
CA SER A 339 -10.37 8.10 -45.39
C SER A 339 -10.66 9.33 -46.27
N LYS A 340 -10.65 9.14 -47.59
CA LYS A 340 -10.96 10.22 -48.55
C LYS A 340 -12.31 10.89 -48.23
N SER A 341 -13.37 10.12 -48.03
CA SER A 341 -14.70 10.67 -47.73
C SER A 341 -14.71 11.48 -46.43
N MET A 342 -13.97 11.03 -45.40
CA MET A 342 -13.82 11.80 -44.16
C MET A 342 -13.05 13.10 -44.39
N ARG A 343 -12.05 13.11 -45.28
CA ARG A 343 -11.31 14.32 -45.67
C ARG A 343 -12.19 15.29 -46.46
N GLU A 344 -13.00 14.80 -47.38
CA GLU A 344 -13.96 15.61 -48.14
C GLU A 344 -14.97 16.29 -47.22
N THR A 345 -15.47 15.59 -46.21
CA THR A 345 -16.28 16.17 -45.13
C THR A 345 -15.51 17.22 -44.32
N MET A 346 -14.23 16.98 -44.01
CA MET A 346 -13.40 17.99 -43.34
C MET A 346 -13.25 19.26 -44.17
N TYR A 347 -13.02 19.13 -45.47
CA TYR A 347 -12.90 20.27 -46.37
C TYR A 347 -14.18 21.12 -46.37
N GLY A 348 -15.35 20.48 -46.46
CA GLY A 348 -16.66 21.14 -46.38
C GLY A 348 -16.89 21.86 -45.06
N PHE A 349 -16.70 21.13 -43.95
CA PHE A 349 -16.87 21.65 -42.59
C PHE A 349 -15.96 22.86 -42.30
N MET A 350 -14.65 22.74 -42.61
CA MET A 350 -13.70 23.83 -42.40
C MET A 350 -13.99 25.04 -43.30
N THR A 351 -14.45 24.82 -44.54
CA THR A 351 -14.82 25.89 -45.47
C THR A 351 -16.02 26.68 -44.96
N LEU A 352 -17.07 26.00 -44.49
CA LEU A 352 -18.21 26.67 -43.86
C LEU A 352 -17.79 27.52 -42.67
N HIS A 353 -17.09 26.91 -41.70
CA HIS A 353 -16.90 27.58 -40.40
C HIS A 353 -15.69 28.52 -40.34
N LEU A 354 -14.72 28.39 -41.24
CA LEU A 354 -13.53 29.26 -41.26
C LEU A 354 -13.50 30.22 -42.45
N LYS A 355 -14.25 29.97 -43.52
CA LYS A 355 -14.37 30.93 -44.64
C LYS A 355 -15.75 31.59 -44.73
N GLY A 356 -16.78 30.99 -44.14
CA GLY A 356 -18.16 31.44 -44.33
C GLY A 356 -18.69 31.11 -45.73
N GLU A 357 -18.12 30.08 -46.37
CA GLU A 357 -18.42 29.69 -47.75
C GLU A 357 -19.07 28.31 -47.78
N GLY A 358 -20.02 28.09 -48.71
CA GLY A 358 -20.73 26.82 -48.83
C GLY A 358 -21.72 26.55 -47.70
N ASN A 359 -22.14 25.30 -47.56
CA ASN A 359 -23.15 24.83 -46.59
C ASN A 359 -22.63 23.71 -45.67
N GLY A 360 -21.34 23.38 -45.73
CA GLY A 360 -20.73 22.31 -44.94
C GLY A 360 -20.74 20.93 -45.61
N GLU A 361 -21.39 20.77 -46.78
CA GLU A 361 -21.38 19.52 -47.53
C GLU A 361 -19.97 19.12 -47.98
N PRO A 362 -19.68 17.82 -48.13
CA PRO A 362 -18.35 17.35 -48.53
C PRO A 362 -17.86 18.00 -49.83
N ILE A 363 -16.63 18.53 -49.79
CA ILE A 363 -15.97 19.11 -50.98
C ILE A 363 -15.09 18.02 -51.59
N PRO A 364 -15.22 17.71 -52.89
CA PRO A 364 -14.40 16.69 -53.55
C PRO A 364 -12.90 16.93 -53.36
N GLU A 365 -12.16 15.87 -53.05
CA GLU A 365 -10.74 15.97 -52.80
C GLU A 365 -9.99 16.37 -54.08
N PRO A 366 -9.18 17.45 -54.04
CA PRO A 366 -8.36 17.82 -55.19
C PRO A 366 -7.30 16.75 -55.46
N LYS A 367 -6.72 16.74 -56.68
CA LYS A 367 -5.65 15.78 -57.01
C LYS A 367 -4.47 15.92 -56.03
N ILE A 368 -4.22 14.84 -55.28
CA ILE A 368 -3.14 14.72 -54.29
C ILE A 368 -1.95 13.98 -54.90
N ALA A 369 -0.74 14.48 -54.61
CA ALA A 369 0.51 13.76 -54.81
C ALA A 369 1.32 13.93 -53.52
N THR A 370 1.55 12.83 -52.79
CA THR A 370 2.32 12.85 -51.53
C THR A 370 3.82 12.81 -51.81
N GLU A 371 4.59 13.41 -50.93
CA GLU A 371 6.05 13.35 -50.94
C GLU A 371 6.55 12.05 -50.33
N HIS A 372 7.79 11.70 -50.65
CA HIS A 372 8.49 10.65 -49.91
C HIS A 372 8.65 11.10 -48.44
N PRO A 373 8.36 10.25 -47.43
CA PRO A 373 8.38 10.66 -46.03
C PRO A 373 9.69 11.31 -45.57
N GLU A 374 10.82 10.87 -46.12
CA GLU A 374 12.15 11.40 -45.80
C GLU A 374 12.32 12.87 -46.23
N ASP A 375 11.74 13.26 -47.36
CA ASP A 375 11.85 14.63 -47.89
C ASP A 375 11.18 15.65 -46.97
N LEU A 376 10.22 15.18 -46.17
CA LEU A 376 9.43 15.93 -45.20
C LEU A 376 10.02 15.97 -43.79
N ARG A 377 11.20 15.39 -43.56
CA ARG A 377 11.86 15.43 -42.25
C ARG A 377 12.57 16.76 -42.04
N CYS A 378 12.46 17.28 -40.81
CA CYS A 378 13.31 18.37 -40.34
C CYS A 378 14.75 17.86 -40.15
N TYR A 379 14.88 16.62 -39.66
CA TYR A 379 16.14 15.94 -39.40
C TYR A 379 16.17 14.64 -40.22
N PRO A 380 16.62 14.68 -41.49
CA PRO A 380 16.73 13.49 -42.32
C PRO A 380 17.76 12.49 -41.77
N GLY A 381 17.49 11.19 -41.93
CA GLY A 381 18.31 10.09 -41.42
C GLY A 381 18.60 10.24 -39.94
N ASP A 382 19.89 10.28 -39.60
CA ASP A 382 20.38 10.44 -38.22
C ASP A 382 20.93 11.85 -37.93
N THR A 383 20.51 12.86 -38.71
CA THR A 383 20.99 14.25 -38.55
C THR A 383 20.40 14.97 -37.34
N ARG A 384 19.51 14.31 -36.57
CA ARG A 384 18.91 14.89 -35.36
C ARG A 384 20.01 15.25 -34.34
N PRO A 385 20.02 16.47 -33.78
CA PRO A 385 21.02 16.88 -32.80
C PRO A 385 21.11 15.92 -31.60
N LYS A 386 22.33 15.66 -31.11
CA LYS A 386 22.56 14.72 -29.99
C LYS A 386 21.90 15.18 -28.69
N ASP A 387 21.82 16.49 -28.50
CA ASP A 387 21.17 17.15 -27.37
C ASP A 387 19.65 17.29 -27.53
N PHE A 388 19.05 16.71 -28.57
CA PHE A 388 17.60 16.71 -28.76
C PHE A 388 16.90 16.09 -27.55
N VAL A 389 15.90 16.81 -27.03
CA VAL A 389 15.17 16.48 -25.81
C VAL A 389 13.98 15.58 -26.13
N THR A 390 14.14 14.29 -25.83
CA THR A 390 13.08 13.27 -25.88
C THR A 390 12.22 13.32 -24.61
N ILE A 391 11.10 12.61 -24.58
CA ILE A 391 10.23 12.53 -23.38
C ILE A 391 11.02 12.12 -22.13
N PRO A 392 11.81 11.02 -22.11
CA PRO A 392 12.57 10.64 -20.92
C PRO A 392 13.62 11.69 -20.52
N LYS A 393 14.35 12.27 -21.48
CA LYS A 393 15.31 13.35 -21.19
C LYS A 393 14.64 14.58 -20.56
N PHE A 394 13.46 14.95 -21.06
CA PHE A 394 12.64 16.00 -20.45
C PHE A 394 12.22 15.62 -19.04
N ALA A 395 11.67 14.42 -18.85
CA ALA A 395 11.24 13.92 -17.55
C ALA A 395 12.38 13.88 -16.53
N ALA A 396 13.57 13.42 -16.93
CA ALA A 396 14.77 13.43 -16.10
C ALA A 396 15.16 14.85 -15.69
N ARG A 397 15.11 15.81 -16.61
CA ARG A 397 15.48 17.20 -16.32
C ARG A 397 14.54 17.82 -15.30
N GLU A 398 13.24 17.67 -15.47
CA GLU A 398 12.25 18.20 -14.51
C GLU A 398 12.25 17.41 -13.20
N GLY A 399 12.43 16.08 -13.26
CA GLY A 399 12.54 15.22 -12.09
C GLY A 399 13.77 15.52 -11.22
N LYS A 400 14.93 15.83 -11.82
CA LYS A 400 16.11 16.31 -11.08
C LYS A 400 15.80 17.59 -10.31
N LYS A 401 15.13 18.56 -10.95
CA LYS A 401 14.73 19.81 -10.26
C LYS A 401 13.81 19.53 -9.08
N LEU A 402 12.82 18.64 -9.23
CA LEU A 402 11.91 18.26 -8.14
C LEU A 402 12.62 17.53 -7.00
N ARG A 403 13.51 16.61 -7.33
CA ARG A 403 14.29 15.85 -6.34
C ARG A 403 15.25 16.77 -5.58
N ASP A 404 15.90 17.69 -6.28
CA ASP A 404 16.97 18.53 -5.74
C ASP A 404 16.41 19.82 -5.07
N SER A 405 15.13 20.15 -5.26
CA SER A 405 14.50 21.35 -4.68
C SER A 405 14.09 21.19 -3.22
N VAL A 406 13.98 19.95 -2.72
CA VAL A 406 13.59 19.71 -1.32
C VAL A 406 14.84 19.44 -0.48
N PRO A 407 15.19 20.33 0.47
CA PRO A 407 16.35 20.13 1.32
C PRO A 407 16.13 18.91 2.22
N ALA A 408 17.19 18.14 2.46
CA ALA A 408 17.15 17.05 3.41
C ALA A 408 16.87 17.59 4.83
N PRO A 409 16.05 16.89 5.65
CA PRO A 409 15.82 17.28 7.02
C PRO A 409 17.13 17.23 7.82
N ARG A 410 17.34 18.21 8.70
CA ARG A 410 18.55 18.33 9.55
C ARG A 410 18.28 18.01 11.01
N THR A 411 17.02 18.01 11.42
CA THR A 411 16.58 17.71 12.78
C THR A 411 15.46 16.68 12.78
N ARG A 412 15.24 16.04 13.93
CA ARG A 412 14.15 15.08 14.11
C ARG A 412 12.78 15.72 13.93
N GLU A 413 12.63 16.96 14.37
CA GLU A 413 11.40 17.75 14.27
C GLU A 413 11.06 18.08 12.80
N GLU A 414 12.07 18.49 12.02
CA GLU A 414 11.93 18.71 10.57
C GLU A 414 11.49 17.42 9.86
N TRP A 415 12.15 16.29 10.16
CA TRP A 415 11.78 14.99 9.62
C TRP A 415 10.36 14.58 9.98
N ASN A 416 9.94 14.75 11.25
CA ASN A 416 8.59 14.38 11.67
C ASN A 416 7.52 15.13 10.86
N ARG A 417 7.65 16.46 10.71
CA ARG A 417 6.73 17.30 9.94
C ARG A 417 6.71 16.96 8.45
N GLU A 418 7.90 16.75 7.87
CA GLU A 418 8.03 16.38 6.46
C GLU A 418 7.43 14.99 6.20
N SER A 419 7.75 14.01 7.03
CA SER A 419 7.29 12.64 6.88
C SER A 419 5.77 12.50 7.06
N GLU A 420 5.16 13.30 7.94
CA GLU A 420 3.70 13.39 8.07
C GLU A 420 3.07 13.95 6.80
N THR A 421 3.60 15.06 6.28
CA THR A 421 3.13 15.71 5.06
C THR A 421 3.20 14.77 3.85
N ARG A 422 4.34 14.12 3.65
CA ARG A 422 4.54 13.17 2.55
C ARG A 422 3.70 11.91 2.69
N ARG A 423 3.51 11.38 3.91
CA ARG A 423 2.59 10.24 4.12
C ARG A 423 1.15 10.62 3.83
N LYS A 424 0.73 11.83 4.19
CA LYS A 424 -0.60 12.35 3.83
C LYS A 424 -0.75 12.45 2.31
N ALA A 425 0.23 13.03 1.62
CA ALA A 425 0.24 13.11 0.16
C ALA A 425 0.23 11.72 -0.50
N LEU A 426 1.05 10.78 0.01
CA LEU A 426 1.06 9.39 -0.41
C LEU A 426 -0.33 8.77 -0.23
N ALA A 427 -0.92 8.90 0.97
CA ALA A 427 -2.25 8.39 1.29
C ALA A 427 -3.35 8.99 0.42
N GLU A 428 -3.25 10.26 0.03
CA GLU A 428 -4.18 10.91 -0.90
C GLU A 428 -4.04 10.37 -2.33
N LEU A 429 -2.81 10.12 -2.77
CA LEU A 429 -2.52 9.53 -4.07
C LEU A 429 -2.98 8.06 -4.15
N ILE A 430 -2.91 7.33 -3.03
CA ILE A 430 -3.16 5.89 -2.98
C ILE A 430 -4.37 5.48 -2.14
N ARG A 431 -5.31 6.41 -1.91
CA ARG A 431 -6.41 6.29 -0.93
C ARG A 431 -7.04 4.90 -0.91
N PRO A 432 -7.05 4.22 0.26
CA PRO A 432 -7.95 3.10 0.48
C PRO A 432 -9.39 3.62 0.50
N PRO A 433 -10.36 2.91 -0.09
CA PRO A 433 -11.76 3.29 0.05
C PRO A 433 -12.23 3.05 1.49
N HIS A 434 -13.22 3.83 1.94
CA HIS A 434 -13.80 3.69 3.28
C HIS A 434 -14.61 2.39 3.40
N ASP A 435 -14.31 1.63 4.45
CA ASP A 435 -15.11 0.56 5.08
C ASP A 435 -15.65 -0.56 4.16
N PHE A 436 -15.16 -1.80 4.33
CA PHE A 436 -15.66 -2.96 3.58
C PHE A 436 -15.66 -4.25 4.37
N SER A 437 -16.68 -5.08 4.12
CA SER A 437 -16.83 -6.47 4.56
C SER A 437 -15.84 -7.37 3.80
N ALA A 438 -14.91 -8.00 4.50
CA ALA A 438 -14.19 -9.15 3.94
C ALA A 438 -14.99 -10.39 4.29
N SER A 439 -15.13 -11.29 3.33
CA SER A 439 -15.40 -12.70 3.62
C SER A 439 -14.07 -13.44 3.55
N TRP A 440 -13.83 -14.36 4.48
CA TRP A 440 -12.61 -15.18 4.48
C TRP A 440 -12.88 -16.58 5.04
N ARG A 441 -12.02 -17.52 4.66
CA ARG A 441 -11.98 -18.87 5.23
C ARG A 441 -10.53 -19.23 5.51
N LEU A 442 -10.22 -19.53 6.77
CA LEU A 442 -8.87 -19.94 7.16
C LEU A 442 -8.63 -21.40 6.75
N SER A 443 -7.68 -21.60 5.84
CA SER A 443 -7.10 -22.90 5.48
C SER A 443 -5.66 -22.68 4.98
N ASN A 444 -4.97 -23.69 4.45
CA ASN A 444 -3.66 -23.50 3.79
C ASN A 444 -3.76 -22.55 2.57
N THR A 445 -4.98 -22.30 2.09
CA THR A 445 -5.32 -21.21 1.18
C THR A 445 -6.29 -20.25 1.85
N LEU A 446 -6.03 -18.95 1.70
CA LEU A 446 -6.86 -17.86 2.20
C LEU A 446 -7.47 -17.13 1.01
N ARG A 447 -8.80 -17.20 0.86
CA ARG A 447 -9.56 -16.40 -0.11
C ARG A 447 -9.87 -15.05 0.53
N ILE A 448 -9.62 -13.96 -0.19
CA ILE A 448 -9.82 -12.59 0.29
C ILE A 448 -10.53 -11.80 -0.81
N ASP A 449 -11.59 -11.10 -0.44
CA ASP A 449 -12.19 -10.10 -1.31
C ASP A 449 -11.71 -8.71 -0.86
N PRO A 450 -10.68 -8.13 -1.52
CA PRO A 450 -10.10 -6.85 -1.09
C PRO A 450 -11.07 -5.70 -1.30
N GLU A 451 -11.87 -5.78 -2.36
CA GLU A 451 -12.97 -4.88 -2.69
C GLU A 451 -14.07 -5.71 -3.39
N GLU A 452 -15.30 -5.20 -3.37
CA GLU A 452 -16.44 -5.88 -3.97
C GLU A 452 -16.20 -6.20 -5.47
N GLY A 453 -16.34 -7.46 -5.85
CA GLY A 453 -16.14 -7.94 -7.22
C GLY A 453 -14.71 -8.38 -7.55
N LEU A 454 -13.78 -8.31 -6.59
CA LEU A 454 -12.43 -8.84 -6.71
C LEU A 454 -12.23 -9.99 -5.72
N THR A 455 -11.51 -11.03 -6.12
CA THR A 455 -11.09 -12.11 -5.24
C THR A 455 -9.59 -12.40 -5.43
N LEU A 456 -8.86 -12.42 -4.32
CA LEU A 456 -7.46 -12.83 -4.24
C LEU A 456 -7.35 -14.19 -3.57
N HIS A 457 -6.42 -15.02 -4.05
CA HIS A 457 -6.09 -16.30 -3.45
C HIS A 457 -4.68 -16.24 -2.88
N CYS A 458 -4.58 -16.32 -1.55
CA CYS A 458 -3.32 -16.37 -0.83
C CYS A 458 -2.96 -17.81 -0.51
N ARG A 459 -1.69 -18.14 -0.71
CA ARG A 459 -1.10 -19.41 -0.29
C ARG A 459 -0.24 -19.16 0.94
N ILE A 460 -0.44 -19.97 1.97
CA ILE A 460 0.35 -19.94 3.20
C ILE A 460 1.14 -21.26 3.26
N ASP A 461 2.46 -21.18 3.11
CA ASP A 461 3.36 -22.33 3.25
C ASP A 461 4.13 -22.25 4.57
N GLY A 462 4.19 -23.36 5.29
CA GLY A 462 4.82 -23.46 6.62
C GLY A 462 3.79 -23.53 7.76
N ARG A 463 4.25 -23.74 8.99
CA ARG A 463 3.38 -23.71 10.17
C ARG A 463 2.97 -22.27 10.43
N ILE A 464 1.69 -22.00 10.67
CA ILE A 464 1.22 -20.66 11.06
C ILE A 464 1.89 -20.32 12.41
N GLY A 465 2.81 -19.36 12.37
CA GLY A 465 3.62 -18.94 13.51
C GLY A 465 4.51 -17.76 13.14
N THR A 466 5.19 -17.18 14.12
CA THR A 466 6.15 -16.10 13.91
C THR A 466 7.57 -16.64 13.93
N PRO A 467 8.45 -16.28 12.97
CA PRO A 467 8.35 -15.18 11.99
C PRO A 467 7.52 -15.53 10.72
N ALA A 468 6.86 -14.52 10.15
CA ALA A 468 6.14 -14.65 8.88
C ALA A 468 6.65 -13.65 7.82
N VAL A 469 6.68 -14.09 6.57
CA VAL A 469 7.08 -13.30 5.40
C VAL A 469 5.93 -13.25 4.39
N VAL A 470 5.56 -12.05 3.95
CA VAL A 470 4.77 -11.86 2.74
C VAL A 470 5.73 -11.58 1.60
N LEU A 471 5.79 -12.47 0.60
CA LEU A 471 6.69 -12.36 -0.55
C LEU A 471 5.90 -11.95 -1.80
N LEU A 472 6.20 -10.77 -2.33
CA LEU A 472 5.53 -10.16 -3.47
C LEU A 472 6.42 -10.13 -4.71
N ASN A 473 5.83 -10.48 -5.84
CA ASN A 473 6.44 -10.39 -7.16
C ASN A 473 5.35 -10.00 -8.19
N LEU A 474 5.58 -8.97 -9.01
CA LEU A 474 4.55 -8.49 -9.96
C LEU A 474 4.42 -9.36 -11.22
N GLU A 475 5.28 -10.36 -11.41
CA GLU A 475 5.04 -11.47 -12.35
C GLU A 475 4.03 -12.50 -11.79
N GLY A 476 3.71 -12.41 -10.49
CA GLY A 476 2.73 -13.23 -9.79
C GLY A 476 3.32 -14.15 -8.72
N ALA A 477 2.44 -14.71 -7.88
CA ALA A 477 2.76 -15.63 -6.80
C ALA A 477 3.53 -16.86 -7.27
N LYS A 478 3.22 -17.38 -8.47
CA LYS A 478 3.95 -18.51 -9.05
C LYS A 478 5.42 -18.16 -9.31
N ALA A 479 5.69 -16.96 -9.84
CA ALA A 479 7.06 -16.50 -10.06
C ALA A 479 7.81 -16.34 -8.73
N ALA A 480 7.16 -15.74 -7.71
CA ALA A 480 7.71 -15.67 -6.36
C ALA A 480 8.07 -17.07 -5.80
N GLN A 481 7.17 -18.05 -5.96
CA GLN A 481 7.35 -19.43 -5.48
C GLN A 481 8.46 -20.21 -6.21
N GLN A 482 8.83 -19.80 -7.41
CA GLN A 482 9.91 -20.42 -8.19
C GLN A 482 11.29 -19.81 -7.88
N GLY A 483 11.33 -18.66 -7.18
CA GLY A 483 12.56 -17.98 -6.85
C GLY A 483 13.38 -18.66 -5.74
N GLU A 484 14.69 -18.46 -5.78
CA GLU A 484 15.64 -18.98 -4.77
C GLU A 484 15.31 -18.50 -3.35
N LEU A 485 14.78 -17.28 -3.24
CA LEU A 485 14.40 -16.71 -1.95
C LEU A 485 13.27 -17.48 -1.28
N TYR A 486 12.23 -17.82 -2.02
CA TYR A 486 11.13 -18.64 -1.50
C TYR A 486 11.63 -20.01 -1.04
N ALA A 487 12.54 -20.64 -1.80
CA ALA A 487 13.16 -21.90 -1.40
C ALA A 487 13.97 -21.76 -0.10
N ALA A 488 14.79 -20.71 0.02
CA ALA A 488 15.58 -20.45 1.22
C ALA A 488 14.71 -20.21 2.46
N LEU A 489 13.64 -19.41 2.34
CA LEU A 489 12.70 -19.14 3.43
C LEU A 489 11.99 -20.40 3.91
N LYS A 490 11.58 -21.27 2.97
CA LYS A 490 10.98 -22.57 3.33
C LYS A 490 11.96 -23.49 4.03
N THR A 491 13.20 -23.59 3.54
CA THR A 491 14.26 -24.37 4.20
C THR A 491 14.54 -23.86 5.62
N ALA A 492 14.44 -22.55 5.83
CA ALA A 492 14.60 -21.92 7.15
C ALA A 492 13.37 -22.09 8.08
N GLY A 493 12.29 -22.74 7.62
CA GLY A 493 11.09 -22.98 8.42
C GLY A 493 10.23 -21.73 8.68
N VAL A 494 10.40 -20.67 7.88
CA VAL A 494 9.62 -19.43 7.96
C VAL A 494 8.25 -19.63 7.33
N THR A 495 7.19 -19.04 7.92
CA THR A 495 5.87 -19.00 7.28
C THR A 495 5.93 -18.04 6.10
N VAL A 496 5.68 -18.53 4.88
CA VAL A 496 5.71 -17.71 3.66
C VAL A 496 4.32 -17.57 3.08
N VAL A 497 3.87 -16.33 2.90
CA VAL A 497 2.61 -15.99 2.27
C VAL A 497 2.88 -15.39 0.89
N THR A 498 2.25 -15.96 -0.14
CA THR A 498 2.33 -15.48 -1.53
C THR A 498 0.93 -15.36 -2.11
N PHE A 499 0.70 -14.35 -2.95
CA PHE A 499 -0.58 -14.12 -3.63
C PHE A 499 -0.36 -13.22 -4.85
N ASP A 500 -1.27 -13.33 -5.82
CA ASP A 500 -1.31 -12.41 -6.95
C ASP A 500 -2.00 -11.12 -6.49
N LEU A 501 -1.35 -9.98 -6.70
CA LEU A 501 -1.99 -8.68 -6.61
C LEU A 501 -2.97 -8.51 -7.79
N ARG A 502 -4.01 -7.68 -7.65
CA ARG A 502 -4.98 -7.50 -8.75
C ARG A 502 -4.27 -7.11 -10.05
N GLY A 503 -4.68 -7.72 -11.17
CA GLY A 503 -4.06 -7.48 -12.48
C GLY A 503 -2.66 -8.08 -12.66
N THR A 504 -2.20 -8.94 -11.75
CA THR A 504 -0.89 -9.64 -11.85
C THR A 504 -1.05 -11.15 -11.83
N GLY A 505 -0.04 -11.90 -12.27
CA GLY A 505 -0.06 -13.36 -12.25
C GLY A 505 -1.30 -13.96 -12.93
N THR A 506 -2.06 -14.75 -12.19
CA THR A 506 -3.31 -15.37 -12.67
C THR A 506 -4.49 -14.40 -12.81
N LEU A 507 -4.38 -13.21 -12.22
CA LEU A 507 -5.36 -12.12 -12.30
C LEU A 507 -5.07 -11.13 -13.43
N ALA A 508 -3.95 -11.28 -14.15
CA ALA A 508 -3.60 -10.41 -15.27
C ALA A 508 -4.50 -10.69 -16.47
N GLY A 509 -5.00 -9.63 -17.10
CA GLY A 509 -5.81 -9.70 -18.31
C GLY A 509 -5.07 -10.29 -19.52
N ILE A 510 -5.81 -10.59 -20.58
CA ILE A 510 -5.22 -10.98 -21.87
C ILE A 510 -4.90 -9.71 -22.64
N GLY A 511 -3.69 -9.61 -23.20
CA GLY A 511 -3.29 -8.45 -24.02
C GLY A 511 -2.88 -7.21 -23.20
N GLU A 512 -2.47 -7.40 -21.93
CA GLU A 512 -2.03 -6.30 -21.04
C GLU A 512 -0.74 -5.61 -21.50
N ARG A 513 0.11 -6.31 -22.27
CA ARG A 513 1.41 -5.77 -22.66
C ARG A 513 1.27 -4.86 -23.88
N VAL A 514 1.66 -3.60 -23.72
CA VAL A 514 1.82 -2.63 -24.81
C VAL A 514 3.25 -2.08 -24.77
N GLY A 515 4.00 -2.27 -25.85
CA GLY A 515 5.42 -1.92 -25.89
C GLY A 515 6.19 -2.57 -24.74
N ARG A 516 6.91 -1.74 -23.96
CA ARG A 516 7.66 -2.20 -22.77
C ARG A 516 6.83 -2.37 -21.51
N ALA A 517 5.59 -1.90 -21.47
CA ALA A 517 4.74 -1.91 -20.28
C ALA A 517 3.97 -3.24 -20.19
N PRO A 518 4.27 -4.13 -19.23
CA PRO A 518 3.63 -5.44 -19.14
C PRO A 518 2.17 -5.40 -18.63
N ASP A 519 1.82 -4.37 -17.87
CA ASP A 519 0.53 -4.11 -17.19
C ASP A 519 -0.13 -2.83 -17.72
N HIS A 520 0.06 -2.55 -19.01
CA HIS A 520 -0.34 -1.28 -19.62
C HIS A 520 -1.82 -0.97 -19.36
N ASN A 521 -2.71 -1.87 -19.79
CA ASN A 521 -4.16 -1.62 -19.76
C ASN A 521 -4.68 -1.51 -18.32
N THR A 522 -4.33 -2.46 -17.45
CA THR A 522 -4.72 -2.44 -16.04
C THR A 522 -4.27 -1.14 -15.34
N ALA A 523 -3.03 -0.71 -15.58
CA ALA A 523 -2.53 0.54 -15.00
C ALA A 523 -3.26 1.77 -15.56
N GLU A 524 -3.46 1.81 -16.88
CA GLU A 524 -4.18 2.88 -17.58
C GLU A 524 -5.63 3.03 -17.09
N TRP A 525 -6.37 1.93 -16.93
CA TRP A 525 -7.73 1.94 -16.39
C TRP A 525 -7.80 2.47 -14.96
N GLY A 526 -6.80 2.15 -14.13
CA GLY A 526 -6.64 2.74 -12.81
C GLY A 526 -6.43 4.26 -12.87
N LEU A 527 -5.71 4.76 -13.88
CA LEU A 527 -5.53 6.20 -14.09
C LEU A 527 -6.83 6.90 -14.46
N TRP A 528 -7.65 6.35 -15.35
CA TRP A 528 -8.96 6.91 -15.70
C TRP A 528 -9.87 7.10 -14.48
N LEU A 529 -9.90 6.11 -13.59
CA LEU A 529 -10.65 6.17 -12.32
C LEU A 529 -10.02 7.12 -11.28
N GLY A 530 -8.81 7.61 -11.51
CA GLY A 530 -8.02 8.35 -10.53
C GLY A 530 -7.65 7.49 -9.32
N ARG A 531 -7.57 6.17 -9.51
CA ARG A 531 -7.12 5.18 -8.52
C ARG A 531 -5.90 4.47 -9.09
N PRO A 532 -4.69 5.06 -9.06
CA PRO A 532 -3.50 4.43 -9.63
C PRO A 532 -3.28 3.02 -9.07
N LEU A 533 -2.79 2.11 -9.91
CA LEU A 533 -2.68 0.69 -9.57
C LEU A 533 -1.78 0.44 -8.36
N LEU A 534 -0.71 1.21 -8.17
CA LEU A 534 0.13 1.19 -6.95
C LEU A 534 -0.72 1.27 -5.67
N GLY A 535 -1.72 2.15 -5.63
CA GLY A 535 -2.56 2.29 -4.45
C GLY A 535 -3.53 1.14 -4.26
N GLN A 536 -4.05 0.61 -5.36
CA GLN A 536 -4.86 -0.58 -5.34
C GLN A 536 -4.09 -1.81 -4.84
N TRP A 537 -2.82 -1.94 -5.22
CA TRP A 537 -1.92 -2.98 -4.70
C TRP A 537 -1.57 -2.79 -3.21
N CYS A 538 -1.44 -1.55 -2.75
CA CYS A 538 -1.27 -1.28 -1.31
C CYS A 538 -2.52 -1.72 -0.53
N ILE A 539 -3.73 -1.50 -1.09
CA ILE A 539 -5.00 -1.97 -0.49
C ILE A 539 -5.03 -3.50 -0.42
N ASP A 540 -4.70 -4.19 -1.52
CA ASP A 540 -4.64 -5.65 -1.56
C ASP A 540 -3.71 -6.20 -0.47
N LEU A 541 -2.49 -5.67 -0.38
CA LEU A 541 -1.50 -6.08 0.63
C LEU A 541 -1.98 -5.76 2.06
N HIS A 542 -2.47 -4.55 2.31
CA HIS A 542 -2.96 -4.16 3.63
C HIS A 542 -4.12 -5.04 4.10
N ARG A 543 -4.99 -5.48 3.19
CA ARG A 543 -6.10 -6.39 3.52
C ARG A 543 -5.60 -7.77 3.91
N VAL A 544 -4.65 -8.32 3.14
CA VAL A 544 -3.99 -9.59 3.46
C VAL A 544 -3.35 -9.51 4.84
N LEU A 545 -2.59 -8.46 5.10
CA LEU A 545 -1.91 -8.25 6.38
C LEU A 545 -2.88 -8.15 7.57
N SER A 546 -4.00 -7.45 7.41
CA SER A 546 -5.02 -7.35 8.46
C SER A 546 -5.60 -8.71 8.83
N ILE A 547 -5.92 -9.54 7.83
CA ILE A 547 -6.49 -10.89 8.04
C ILE A 547 -5.44 -11.82 8.65
N LEU A 548 -4.20 -11.80 8.15
CA LEU A 548 -3.10 -12.59 8.73
C LEU A 548 -2.87 -12.26 10.21
N ARG A 549 -3.06 -11.00 10.61
CA ARG A 549 -2.91 -10.59 12.01
C ARG A 549 -4.10 -11.00 12.87
N SER A 550 -5.33 -10.69 12.45
CA SER A 550 -6.53 -10.94 13.28
C SER A 550 -6.88 -12.43 13.38
N GLU A 551 -6.71 -13.18 12.29
CA GLU A 551 -7.20 -14.56 12.20
C GLU A 551 -6.09 -15.59 12.38
N ALA A 552 -4.90 -15.32 11.84
CA ALA A 552 -3.76 -16.23 11.94
C ALA A 552 -2.79 -15.89 13.08
N GLY A 553 -3.06 -14.81 13.84
CA GLY A 553 -2.26 -14.41 15.01
C GLY A 553 -0.84 -13.97 14.68
N LEU A 554 -0.55 -13.63 13.41
CA LEU A 554 0.78 -13.25 12.95
C LEU A 554 1.08 -11.79 13.32
N ASN A 555 1.88 -11.59 14.37
CA ASN A 555 2.21 -10.26 14.90
C ASN A 555 3.52 -9.67 14.38
N TYR A 556 4.38 -10.50 13.76
CA TYR A 556 5.67 -10.07 13.20
C TYR A 556 5.75 -10.47 11.73
N ILE A 557 5.36 -9.55 10.85
CA ILE A 557 5.32 -9.78 9.40
C ILE A 557 6.39 -8.93 8.74
N THR A 558 7.27 -9.60 7.98
CA THR A 558 8.19 -8.93 7.05
C THR A 558 7.56 -8.95 5.65
N VAL A 559 7.49 -7.80 4.99
CA VAL A 559 7.04 -7.71 3.59
C VAL A 559 8.27 -7.62 2.70
N ILE A 560 8.42 -8.57 1.78
CA ILE A 560 9.48 -8.59 0.78
C ILE A 560 8.89 -8.32 -0.60
N GLY A 561 9.37 -7.30 -1.28
CA GLY A 561 9.03 -7.00 -2.67
C GLY A 561 10.21 -7.22 -3.61
N GLU A 562 10.07 -8.12 -4.58
CA GLU A 562 11.06 -8.37 -5.61
C GLU A 562 10.85 -7.50 -6.86
N GLY A 563 11.94 -6.92 -7.36
CA GLY A 563 11.93 -6.05 -8.53
C GLY A 563 10.98 -4.86 -8.35
N PRO A 564 10.05 -4.63 -9.29
CA PRO A 564 9.06 -3.57 -9.17
C PRO A 564 8.13 -3.70 -7.94
N ALA A 565 7.93 -4.90 -7.40
CA ALA A 565 7.12 -5.10 -6.19
C ALA A 565 7.74 -4.43 -4.95
N GLY A 566 9.05 -4.11 -4.99
CA GLY A 566 9.72 -3.32 -3.95
C GLY A 566 9.07 -1.95 -3.73
N ILE A 567 8.59 -1.29 -4.79
CA ILE A 567 7.87 0.00 -4.67
C ILE A 567 6.52 -0.18 -3.96
N VAL A 568 5.82 -1.29 -4.22
CA VAL A 568 4.57 -1.64 -3.53
C VAL A 568 4.83 -1.88 -2.04
N ALA A 569 5.85 -2.69 -1.72
CA ALA A 569 6.23 -3.01 -0.35
C ALA A 569 6.62 -1.75 0.45
N LEU A 570 7.44 -0.88 -0.12
CA LEU A 570 7.84 0.39 0.52
C LEU A 570 6.64 1.33 0.71
N SER A 571 5.79 1.49 -0.31
CA SER A 571 4.61 2.37 -0.24
C SER A 571 3.61 1.88 0.81
N ALA A 572 3.34 0.58 0.86
CA ALA A 572 2.45 -0.01 1.86
C ALA A 572 3.04 0.10 3.28
N ALA A 573 4.35 -0.11 3.45
CA ALA A 573 5.03 0.04 4.74
C ALA A 573 5.06 1.50 5.24
N ALA A 574 5.20 2.46 4.32
CA ALA A 574 5.14 3.89 4.61
C ALA A 574 3.75 4.33 5.13
N LEU A 575 2.68 3.72 4.64
CA LEU A 575 1.31 3.99 5.11
C LEU A 575 0.89 3.20 6.36
N ASP A 576 1.59 2.12 6.70
CA ASP A 576 1.25 1.26 7.82
C ASP A 576 1.72 1.81 9.19
N VAL A 577 1.44 3.08 9.49
CA VAL A 577 1.93 3.74 10.71
C VAL A 577 1.09 3.40 11.94
N ASN A 578 -0.24 3.46 11.80
CA ASN A 578 -1.16 3.31 12.93
C ASN A 578 -1.39 1.83 13.27
N GLU A 579 -1.59 1.01 12.26
CA GLU A 579 -1.91 -0.41 12.43
C GLU A 579 -0.69 -1.25 12.82
N LYS A 580 0.52 -0.86 12.40
CA LYS A 580 1.79 -1.55 12.73
C LYS A 580 1.74 -3.04 12.37
N ARG A 581 1.12 -3.38 11.23
CA ARG A 581 1.03 -4.74 10.68
C ARG A 581 2.37 -5.22 10.10
N ILE A 582 3.18 -4.29 9.57
CA ILE A 582 4.47 -4.55 8.95
C ILE A 582 5.57 -4.23 9.96
N SER A 583 6.37 -5.24 10.33
CA SER A 583 7.51 -5.08 11.25
C SER A 583 8.79 -4.69 10.52
N ALA A 584 8.99 -5.23 9.32
CA ALA A 584 10.13 -4.94 8.47
C ALA A 584 9.73 -4.98 6.99
N VAL A 585 10.45 -4.24 6.16
CA VAL A 585 10.28 -4.24 4.71
C VAL A 585 11.61 -4.49 4.01
N VAL A 586 11.60 -5.34 2.99
CA VAL A 586 12.77 -5.66 2.17
C VAL A 586 12.42 -5.40 0.71
N ALA A 587 13.18 -4.53 0.04
CA ALA A 587 13.06 -4.31 -1.39
C ALA A 587 14.29 -4.89 -2.10
N ILE A 588 14.07 -5.87 -2.98
CA ILE A 588 15.15 -6.61 -3.66
C ILE A 588 15.17 -6.24 -5.14
N ASN A 589 16.32 -5.80 -5.65
CA ASN A 589 16.51 -5.42 -7.06
C ASN A 589 15.47 -4.40 -7.56
N THR A 590 14.98 -3.52 -6.66
CA THR A 590 13.95 -2.54 -6.99
C THR A 590 14.53 -1.32 -7.73
N LEU A 591 13.65 -0.50 -8.30
CA LEU A 591 14.03 0.74 -8.96
C LEU A 591 14.72 1.68 -7.96
N THR A 592 15.86 2.24 -8.33
CA THR A 592 16.64 3.12 -7.43
C THR A 592 16.20 4.58 -7.47
N SER A 593 15.60 5.01 -8.57
CA SER A 593 15.08 6.37 -8.74
C SER A 593 14.00 6.42 -9.82
N PHE A 594 12.99 7.27 -9.63
CA PHE A 594 12.02 7.64 -10.67
C PHE A 594 12.60 8.64 -11.69
N VAL A 595 13.83 9.13 -11.49
CA VAL A 595 14.50 10.05 -12.40
C VAL A 595 15.32 9.23 -13.40
N THR A 596 14.89 9.22 -14.66
CA THR A 596 15.56 8.50 -15.75
C THR A 596 15.44 9.27 -17.06
N ASP A 597 16.53 9.33 -17.84
CA ASP A 597 16.59 9.92 -19.18
C ASP A 597 16.43 8.88 -20.30
N GLU A 598 16.14 7.65 -19.91
CA GLU A 598 15.76 6.53 -20.76
C GLU A 598 14.37 6.01 -20.33
N PRO A 599 13.59 5.42 -21.25
CA PRO A 599 12.36 4.73 -20.88
C PRO A 599 12.64 3.61 -19.89
N TYR A 600 11.67 3.32 -19.01
CA TYR A 600 11.87 2.26 -18.03
C TYR A 600 11.94 0.86 -18.66
N THR A 601 12.87 0.06 -18.17
CA THR A 601 13.09 -1.34 -18.59
C THR A 601 12.87 -2.28 -17.41
N ASN A 602 12.17 -3.40 -17.64
CA ASN A 602 11.83 -4.39 -16.60
C ASN A 602 11.07 -3.79 -15.39
N GLN A 603 10.31 -2.73 -15.63
CA GLN A 603 9.42 -2.11 -14.65
C GLN A 603 7.95 -2.31 -15.05
N ARG A 604 7.05 -1.98 -14.12
CA ARG A 604 5.59 -2.00 -14.32
C ARG A 604 5.05 -0.58 -14.43
N LEU A 605 4.09 -0.35 -15.31
CA LEU A 605 3.42 0.96 -15.42
C LEU A 605 2.68 1.29 -14.13
N GLY A 606 2.09 0.27 -13.48
CA GLY A 606 1.31 0.42 -12.26
C GLY A 606 2.06 1.01 -11.06
N VAL A 607 3.41 0.93 -11.02
CA VAL A 607 4.21 1.56 -9.95
C VAL A 607 4.52 3.04 -10.21
N MET A 608 4.20 3.56 -11.40
CA MET A 608 4.49 4.94 -11.82
C MET A 608 3.28 5.85 -11.55
N ALA A 609 2.87 5.99 -10.29
CA ALA A 609 1.69 6.80 -9.95
C ALA A 609 1.91 8.30 -10.30
N PRO A 610 0.88 9.02 -10.82
CA PRO A 610 0.99 10.44 -11.14
C PRO A 610 1.40 11.29 -9.93
N GLY A 611 2.44 12.11 -10.07
CA GLY A 611 2.91 13.01 -9.01
C GLY A 611 3.73 12.34 -7.91
N LEU A 612 4.06 11.04 -8.01
CA LEU A 612 4.79 10.32 -6.95
C LEU A 612 6.12 10.99 -6.58
N LEU A 613 6.94 11.40 -7.56
CA LEU A 613 8.17 12.15 -7.32
C LEU A 613 7.90 13.59 -6.88
N ARG A 614 6.89 14.25 -7.45
CA ARG A 614 6.55 15.65 -7.16
C ARG A 614 6.07 15.83 -5.71
N ASP A 615 5.16 14.99 -5.25
CA ASP A 615 4.43 15.18 -3.99
C ASP A 615 5.01 14.35 -2.83
N ILE A 616 5.65 13.21 -3.12
CA ILE A 616 6.17 12.27 -2.12
C ILE A 616 7.69 12.22 -2.14
N GLY A 617 8.32 12.36 -3.30
CA GLY A 617 9.78 12.30 -3.47
C GLY A 617 10.23 11.01 -4.15
N ASP A 618 11.55 10.88 -4.30
CA ASP A 618 12.15 9.73 -4.99
C ASP A 618 12.00 8.41 -4.20
N VAL A 619 12.43 7.28 -4.76
CA VAL A 619 12.31 5.95 -4.10
C VAL A 619 12.98 5.93 -2.71
N ALA A 620 14.07 6.67 -2.53
CA ALA A 620 14.70 6.85 -1.23
C ALA A 620 13.78 7.51 -0.19
N HIS A 621 12.91 8.44 -0.60
CA HIS A 621 11.93 9.04 0.30
C HIS A 621 10.86 8.03 0.70
N LEU A 622 10.38 7.17 -0.20
CA LEU A 622 9.47 6.07 0.17
C LEU A 622 10.11 5.15 1.23
N ALA A 623 11.40 4.82 1.06
CA ALA A 623 12.15 4.05 2.05
C ALA A 623 12.31 4.80 3.38
N ALA A 624 12.57 6.11 3.35
CA ALA A 624 12.61 6.95 4.54
C ALA A 624 11.28 6.94 5.30
N LEU A 625 10.15 7.05 4.59
CA LEU A 625 8.80 7.09 5.19
C LEU A 625 8.41 5.79 5.89
N CYS A 626 9.12 4.68 5.64
CA CYS A 626 8.93 3.42 6.37
C CYS A 626 9.42 3.49 7.83
N ALA A 627 10.27 4.46 8.17
CA ALA A 627 10.74 4.67 9.53
C ALA A 627 9.56 4.80 10.53
N PRO A 628 9.65 4.19 11.73
CA PRO A 628 10.84 3.59 12.32
C PRO A 628 10.98 2.07 12.07
N LYS A 629 10.25 1.49 11.09
CA LYS A 629 10.34 0.07 10.75
C LYS A 629 11.72 -0.24 10.19
N ARG A 630 12.19 -1.49 10.36
CA ARG A 630 13.42 -1.93 9.71
C ARG A 630 13.22 -1.99 8.19
N VAL A 631 14.15 -1.41 7.44
CA VAL A 631 14.13 -1.35 5.97
C VAL A 631 15.43 -1.95 5.44
N VAL A 632 15.31 -2.88 4.51
CA VAL A 632 16.45 -3.46 3.80
C VAL A 632 16.31 -3.20 2.31
N ILE A 633 17.32 -2.55 1.73
CA ILE A 633 17.47 -2.37 0.29
C ILE A 633 18.55 -3.35 -0.18
N ALA A 634 18.18 -4.33 -0.98
CA ALA A 634 19.05 -5.40 -1.42
C ALA A 634 19.22 -5.40 -2.94
N GLY A 635 20.34 -4.87 -3.43
CA GLY A 635 20.49 -4.57 -4.85
C GLY A 635 19.53 -3.47 -5.31
N GLY A 636 19.58 -3.15 -6.60
CA GLY A 636 18.69 -2.19 -7.22
C GLY A 636 19.06 -1.95 -8.67
N VAL A 637 18.14 -1.37 -9.43
CA VAL A 637 18.30 -1.11 -10.87
C VAL A 637 18.10 0.36 -11.21
N SER A 638 18.78 0.82 -12.27
CA SER A 638 18.48 2.09 -12.94
C SER A 638 17.12 2.05 -13.65
N GLY A 639 16.64 3.21 -14.13
CA GLY A 639 15.45 3.25 -14.99
C GLY A 639 15.59 2.36 -16.23
N GLY A 640 16.76 2.38 -16.87
CA GLY A 640 17.11 1.49 -18.00
C GLY A 640 17.35 0.02 -17.63
N GLY A 641 17.21 -0.38 -16.36
CA GLY A 641 17.30 -1.76 -15.91
C GLY A 641 18.73 -2.26 -15.56
N THR A 642 19.72 -1.36 -15.54
CA THR A 642 21.11 -1.71 -15.17
C THR A 642 21.22 -1.86 -13.65
N ALA A 643 21.82 -2.98 -13.20
CA ALA A 643 22.10 -3.20 -11.78
C ALA A 643 23.02 -2.11 -11.19
N ARG A 644 22.80 -1.76 -9.92
CA ARG A 644 23.58 -0.75 -9.19
C ARG A 644 24.57 -1.40 -8.22
N THR A 645 25.75 -0.79 -8.10
CA THR A 645 26.72 -1.16 -7.06
C THR A 645 26.27 -0.69 -5.69
N LEU A 646 26.86 -1.23 -4.61
CA LEU A 646 26.53 -0.80 -3.24
C LEU A 646 26.79 0.70 -3.02
N ASP A 647 27.85 1.27 -3.60
CA ASP A 647 28.15 2.70 -3.49
C ASP A 647 27.11 3.57 -4.20
N GLN A 648 26.63 3.12 -5.37
CA GLN A 648 25.55 3.78 -6.09
C GLN A 648 24.24 3.71 -5.29
N LEU A 649 23.95 2.58 -4.64
CA LEU A 649 22.80 2.45 -3.76
C LEU A 649 22.93 3.33 -2.52
N ALA A 650 24.09 3.37 -1.87
CA ALA A 650 24.36 4.24 -0.73
C ALA A 650 24.15 5.72 -1.08
N THR A 651 24.58 6.12 -2.27
CA THR A 651 24.36 7.48 -2.79
C THR A 651 22.88 7.74 -3.05
N ALA A 652 22.19 6.83 -3.75
CA ALA A 652 20.77 6.99 -4.08
C ALA A 652 19.86 7.04 -2.85
N TYR A 653 20.18 6.24 -1.82
CA TYR A 653 19.40 6.12 -0.58
C TYR A 653 19.95 6.97 0.58
N ALA A 654 20.86 7.90 0.33
CA ALA A 654 21.37 8.83 1.34
C ALA A 654 20.24 9.58 2.09
N PRO A 655 19.15 10.05 1.44
CA PRO A 655 18.02 10.66 2.16
C PRO A 655 17.37 9.72 3.19
N ALA A 656 17.23 8.43 2.86
CA ALA A 656 16.69 7.44 3.78
C ALA A 656 17.63 7.19 4.96
N SER A 657 18.93 7.02 4.70
CA SER A 657 19.93 6.85 5.76
C SER A 657 19.93 8.02 6.74
N ALA A 658 19.86 9.26 6.23
CA ALA A 658 19.80 10.45 7.05
C ALA A 658 18.54 10.49 7.93
N ALA A 659 17.36 10.15 7.37
CA ALA A 659 16.12 10.08 8.15
C ALA A 659 16.19 9.06 9.30
N PHE A 660 16.79 7.88 9.06
CA PHE A 660 16.99 6.86 10.09
C PHE A 660 18.02 7.28 11.15
N GLU A 661 19.05 8.02 10.77
CA GLU A 661 20.03 8.59 11.70
C GLU A 661 19.40 9.64 12.62
N LEU A 662 18.59 10.56 12.08
CA LEU A 662 17.89 11.61 12.85
C LEU A 662 16.97 11.06 13.94
N ILE A 663 16.42 9.86 13.76
CA ILE A 663 15.56 9.21 14.77
C ILE A 663 16.31 8.21 15.66
N GLY A 664 17.65 8.14 15.56
CA GLY A 664 18.49 7.25 16.37
C GLY A 664 18.37 5.77 16.00
N ARG A 665 18.00 5.45 14.75
CA ARG A 665 17.77 4.08 14.25
C ARG A 665 18.63 3.74 13.02
N ARG A 666 19.85 4.26 12.95
CA ARG A 666 20.79 4.02 11.84
C ARG A 666 20.91 2.54 11.44
N ASN A 667 20.91 1.63 12.43
CA ASN A 667 21.06 0.19 12.19
C ASN A 667 19.80 -0.49 11.61
N ASP A 668 18.65 0.19 11.62
CA ASP A 668 17.40 -0.31 11.06
C ASP A 668 17.27 -0.01 9.56
N PHE A 669 18.17 0.78 8.97
CA PHE A 669 18.26 0.99 7.52
C PHE A 669 19.50 0.29 6.95
N VAL A 670 19.29 -0.76 6.17
CA VAL A 670 20.36 -1.64 5.67
C VAL A 670 20.39 -1.60 4.15
N ILE A 671 21.56 -1.30 3.58
CA ILE A 671 21.86 -1.47 2.16
C ILE A 671 22.78 -2.67 2.00
N THR A 672 22.44 -3.58 1.09
CA THR A 672 23.11 -4.88 0.96
C THR A 672 22.92 -5.50 -0.42
N THR A 673 23.45 -6.71 -0.64
CA THR A 673 23.24 -7.50 -1.86
C THR A 673 22.11 -8.52 -1.69
N PRO A 674 21.43 -8.91 -2.78
CA PRO A 674 20.43 -9.99 -2.75
C PRO A 674 20.99 -11.31 -2.18
N ASP A 675 22.21 -11.69 -2.55
CA ASP A 675 22.87 -12.89 -2.05
C ASP A 675 23.06 -12.89 -0.54
N ARG A 676 23.41 -11.73 0.02
CA ARG A 676 23.55 -11.58 1.47
C ARG A 676 22.19 -11.70 2.14
N VAL A 677 21.14 -11.16 1.53
CA VAL A 677 19.76 -11.33 1.99
C VAL A 677 19.32 -12.80 1.91
N LEU A 678 19.68 -13.56 0.88
CA LEU A 678 19.43 -15.01 0.82
C LEU A 678 20.16 -15.78 1.95
N LYS A 679 21.42 -15.43 2.21
CA LYS A 679 22.25 -16.05 3.26
C LYS A 679 21.82 -15.65 4.68
N GLU A 680 21.41 -14.41 4.88
CA GLU A 680 21.06 -13.83 6.18
C GLU A 680 19.55 -13.82 6.48
N LEU A 681 18.65 -14.00 5.51
CA LEU A 681 17.21 -14.20 5.78
C LEU A 681 16.94 -15.52 6.50
N GLY A 682 17.82 -16.52 6.36
CA GLY A 682 17.87 -17.67 7.26
C GLY A 682 18.12 -17.28 8.73
N LEU A 683 18.64 -16.07 8.98
CA LEU A 683 18.88 -15.48 10.30
C LEU A 683 17.83 -14.43 10.71
N LEU A 684 16.98 -13.94 9.79
CA LEU A 684 15.90 -12.98 10.11
C LEU A 684 14.80 -13.58 10.99
N ALA A 685 14.81 -14.91 11.19
CA ALA A 685 14.03 -15.57 12.23
C ALA A 685 14.45 -15.21 13.67
N ASN A 686 15.56 -14.50 13.87
CA ASN A 686 16.02 -14.06 15.19
C ASN A 686 15.75 -12.58 15.51
N ALA A 687 15.16 -11.79 14.61
CA ALA A 687 14.96 -10.35 14.84
C ALA A 687 13.94 -10.01 15.96
N ALA A 688 13.17 -10.98 16.47
CA ALA A 688 12.32 -10.80 17.64
C ALA A 688 13.07 -10.90 18.98
N LYS A 689 14.37 -11.24 18.98
CA LYS A 689 15.12 -11.60 20.20
C LYS A 689 15.97 -10.48 20.82
N ASP A 690 16.14 -9.35 20.14
CA ASP A 690 17.03 -8.26 20.61
C ASP A 690 16.29 -6.98 21.02
N GLU A 691 14.96 -7.04 21.21
CA GLU A 691 14.24 -5.92 21.80
C GLU A 691 14.57 -5.78 23.31
N PRO A 692 14.89 -4.58 23.80
CA PRO A 692 15.12 -4.34 25.22
C PRO A 692 13.93 -4.84 26.05
N ILE A 693 14.17 -5.61 27.12
CA ILE A 693 13.11 -6.11 28.00
C ILE A 693 12.63 -5.02 28.98
N PHE A 694 13.58 -4.22 29.47
CA PHE A 694 13.35 -3.07 30.35
C PHE A 694 13.49 -1.77 29.56
N GLU A 695 12.74 -0.72 29.93
CA GLU A 695 12.84 0.59 29.27
C GLU A 695 14.26 1.16 29.42
N GLN A 696 14.74 1.91 28.41
CA GLN A 696 16.08 2.49 28.46
C GLN A 696 16.18 3.47 29.64
N GLY A 697 17.15 3.22 30.54
CA GLY A 697 17.30 4.03 31.76
C GLY A 697 16.33 3.67 32.89
N ALA A 698 15.54 2.59 32.76
CA ALA A 698 14.69 2.10 33.84
C ALA A 698 15.52 1.80 35.10
N LYS A 699 15.06 2.32 36.23
CA LYS A 699 15.65 2.08 37.55
C LYS A 699 14.71 1.21 38.37
N LEU A 700 15.28 0.37 39.22
CA LEU A 700 14.52 -0.31 40.27
C LEU A 700 14.21 0.71 41.37
N ILE A 701 12.92 0.90 41.65
CA ILE A 701 12.42 1.87 42.63
C ILE A 701 11.85 1.12 43.82
N THR A 702 12.23 1.48 45.04
CA THR A 702 11.59 0.99 46.26
C THR A 702 10.30 1.77 46.52
N LEU A 703 9.17 1.07 46.59
CA LEU A 703 7.85 1.67 46.82
C LEU A 703 7.43 1.60 48.29
N ALA A 704 7.69 0.48 48.95
CA ALA A 704 7.38 0.27 50.37
C ALA A 704 8.36 -0.72 50.99
N GLY A 705 8.67 -0.58 52.28
CA GLY A 705 9.53 -1.49 53.05
C GLY A 705 8.96 -1.78 54.44
N LYS A 706 9.74 -2.42 55.33
CA LYS A 706 9.35 -2.79 56.71
C LYS A 706 8.24 -3.84 56.79
N GLY A 707 8.40 -4.94 56.06
CA GLY A 707 7.47 -6.08 56.12
C GLY A 707 6.21 -5.91 55.27
N ALA A 708 6.13 -4.88 54.44
CA ALA A 708 4.95 -4.58 53.62
C ALA A 708 4.74 -5.56 52.45
N ALA A 709 5.78 -6.27 52.01
CA ALA A 709 5.72 -7.13 50.83
C ALA A 709 6.46 -8.45 51.02
N GLY A 710 5.73 -9.44 51.53
CA GLY A 710 6.14 -10.84 51.66
C GLY A 710 6.05 -11.57 50.32
N GLU A 711 4.85 -11.72 49.75
CA GLU A 711 4.58 -12.47 48.52
C GLU A 711 3.39 -11.91 47.71
N GLY A 712 3.13 -12.49 46.54
CA GLY A 712 1.86 -12.39 45.82
C GLY A 712 1.38 -10.97 45.52
N PRO A 713 2.13 -10.12 44.81
CA PRO A 713 1.62 -8.83 44.37
C PRO A 713 0.45 -9.01 43.39
N ALA A 714 -0.64 -8.29 43.60
CA ALA A 714 -1.80 -8.23 42.71
C ALA A 714 -2.17 -6.76 42.46
N TRP A 715 -2.30 -6.38 41.19
CA TRP A 715 -2.57 -4.99 40.82
C TRP A 715 -4.02 -4.79 40.37
N ASP A 716 -4.62 -3.69 40.83
CA ASP A 716 -5.91 -3.16 40.40
C ASP A 716 -5.78 -1.65 40.16
N ALA A 717 -6.53 -1.12 39.20
CA ALA A 717 -6.41 0.28 38.80
C ALA A 717 -6.86 1.26 39.90
N ASP A 718 -7.85 0.88 40.71
CA ASP A 718 -8.40 1.72 41.78
C ASP A 718 -7.63 1.52 43.09
N LEU A 719 -7.32 0.26 43.41
CA LEU A 719 -6.68 -0.10 44.68
C LEU A 719 -5.15 0.03 44.64
N GLY A 720 -4.52 0.04 43.47
CA GLY A 720 -3.07 -0.02 43.35
C GLY A 720 -2.57 -1.46 43.51
N VAL A 721 -1.45 -1.67 44.21
CA VAL A 721 -0.85 -3.00 44.39
C VAL A 721 -1.19 -3.53 45.78
N LEU A 722 -1.75 -4.74 45.83
CA LEU A 722 -1.90 -5.51 47.07
C LEU A 722 -0.80 -6.56 47.17
N THR A 723 -0.23 -6.74 48.36
CA THR A 723 0.78 -7.77 48.65
C THR A 723 0.46 -8.45 49.97
N SER A 724 0.83 -9.71 50.14
CA SER A 724 0.92 -10.25 51.50
C SER A 724 2.08 -9.58 52.25
N GLY A 725 2.01 -9.53 53.57
CA GLY A 725 3.07 -8.95 54.40
C GLY A 725 2.84 -9.17 55.89
N GLU A 726 3.70 -8.58 56.72
CA GLU A 726 3.57 -8.62 58.17
C GLU A 726 2.19 -8.07 58.59
N LYS A 727 1.53 -8.75 59.53
CA LYS A 727 0.22 -8.37 60.08
C LYS A 727 -0.97 -8.42 59.10
N GLY A 728 -0.81 -8.71 57.80
CA GLY A 728 -1.94 -8.75 56.88
C GLY A 728 -1.63 -8.59 55.39
N ILE A 729 -2.66 -8.24 54.61
CA ILE A 729 -2.51 -7.79 53.22
C ILE A 729 -2.21 -6.29 53.26
N HIS A 730 -1.12 -5.88 52.62
CA HIS A 730 -0.74 -4.48 52.45
C HIS A 730 -1.22 -3.95 51.11
N GLN A 731 -1.46 -2.64 51.06
CA GLN A 731 -1.82 -1.90 49.87
C GLN A 731 -0.81 -0.78 49.64
N PHE A 732 -0.30 -0.70 48.42
CA PHE A 732 0.37 0.47 47.89
C PHE A 732 -0.58 1.19 46.93
N THR A 733 -1.17 2.30 47.38
CA THR A 733 -2.23 3.00 46.64
C THR A 733 -1.68 3.70 45.40
N PRO A 734 -2.51 4.02 44.39
CA PRO A 734 -2.08 4.80 43.23
C PRO A 734 -1.52 6.18 43.58
N LYS A 735 -1.80 6.70 44.78
CA LYS A 735 -1.27 7.97 45.31
C LYS A 735 0.10 7.81 45.98
N GLY A 736 0.63 6.60 46.08
CA GLY A 736 1.93 6.31 46.68
C GLY A 736 1.92 6.09 48.19
N GLU A 737 0.76 5.78 48.77
CA GLU A 737 0.64 5.51 50.22
C GLU A 737 0.72 4.00 50.49
N SER A 738 1.39 3.61 51.58
CA SER A 738 1.46 2.22 52.03
C SER A 738 0.65 2.02 53.31
N THR A 739 -0.35 1.14 53.27
CA THR A 739 -1.26 0.85 54.39
C THR A 739 -1.55 -0.65 54.51
N VAL A 740 -2.04 -1.09 55.68
CA VAL A 740 -2.58 -2.44 55.83
C VAL A 740 -4.03 -2.44 55.35
N TRP A 741 -4.30 -3.12 54.25
CA TRP A 741 -5.64 -3.24 53.66
C TRP A 741 -6.52 -4.21 54.45
N ARG A 742 -5.93 -5.29 54.97
CA ARG A 742 -6.64 -6.28 55.78
C ARG A 742 -5.71 -6.91 56.81
N GLU A 743 -6.00 -6.71 58.09
CA GLU A 743 -5.25 -7.32 59.18
C GLU A 743 -5.50 -8.83 59.31
N LYS A 744 -4.51 -9.55 59.86
CA LYS A 744 -4.57 -10.97 60.23
C LYS A 744 -5.07 -11.88 59.10
N ALA A 745 -4.75 -11.53 57.86
CA ALA A 745 -5.24 -12.22 56.67
C ALA A 745 -4.56 -13.58 56.43
N GLY A 746 -3.27 -13.72 56.78
CA GLY A 746 -2.53 -14.99 56.68
C GLY A 746 -2.46 -15.55 55.25
N THR A 747 -2.23 -14.67 54.26
CA THR A 747 -2.22 -14.98 52.82
C THR A 747 -0.81 -15.02 52.25
N ASN A 748 -0.60 -15.74 51.14
CA ASN A 748 0.61 -15.65 50.31
C ASN A 748 0.30 -15.10 48.92
N GLY A 749 -0.11 -15.96 47.99
CA GLY A 749 -0.45 -15.61 46.62
C GLY A 749 -1.79 -14.88 46.52
N LEU A 750 -1.79 -13.77 45.78
CA LEU A 750 -2.97 -12.95 45.50
C LEU A 750 -3.15 -12.78 43.99
N LEU A 751 -4.40 -12.78 43.54
CA LEU A 751 -4.74 -12.49 42.15
C LEU A 751 -6.18 -11.95 42.04
N PHE A 752 -6.38 -10.87 41.30
CA PHE A 752 -7.74 -10.42 40.98
C PHE A 752 -8.34 -11.30 39.89
N ASP A 753 -9.55 -11.83 40.12
CA ASP A 753 -10.30 -12.50 39.08
C ASP A 753 -10.90 -11.51 38.06
N ARG A 754 -11.56 -12.03 37.02
CA ARG A 754 -12.15 -11.21 35.95
C ARG A 754 -13.29 -10.28 36.40
N THR A 755 -13.77 -10.44 37.63
CA THR A 755 -14.80 -9.57 38.23
C THR A 755 -14.19 -8.48 39.11
N GLY A 756 -12.86 -8.45 39.26
CA GLY A 756 -12.17 -7.54 40.16
C GLY A 756 -12.23 -7.97 41.64
N THR A 757 -12.54 -9.25 41.90
CA THR A 757 -12.54 -9.83 43.26
C THR A 757 -11.17 -10.46 43.56
N LEU A 758 -10.63 -10.23 44.75
CA LEU A 758 -9.33 -10.75 45.14
C LEU A 758 -9.44 -12.23 45.52
N VAL A 759 -8.70 -13.10 44.83
CA VAL A 759 -8.54 -14.51 45.18
C VAL A 759 -7.23 -14.69 45.95
N CYS A 760 -7.31 -15.36 47.10
CA CYS A 760 -6.19 -15.50 48.04
C CYS A 760 -5.85 -16.97 48.29
N CYS A 761 -4.57 -17.30 48.23
CA CYS A 761 -4.02 -18.51 48.82
C CYS A 761 -3.68 -18.24 50.29
N GLU A 762 -4.28 -19.02 51.20
CA GLU A 762 -4.17 -18.81 52.65
C GLU A 762 -3.52 -20.03 53.33
N PRO A 763 -2.19 -20.01 53.53
CA PRO A 763 -1.48 -21.14 54.13
C PRO A 763 -1.88 -21.40 55.59
N VAL A 764 -2.22 -20.35 56.34
CA VAL A 764 -2.59 -20.47 57.77
C VAL A 764 -3.90 -21.21 57.95
N SER A 765 -4.94 -20.85 57.18
CA SER A 765 -6.24 -21.53 57.21
C SER A 765 -6.30 -22.74 56.28
N ARG A 766 -5.20 -23.05 55.57
CA ARG A 766 -5.07 -24.17 54.62
C ARG A 766 -6.18 -24.15 53.57
N SER A 767 -6.44 -22.97 52.97
CA SER A 767 -7.58 -22.76 52.06
C SER A 767 -7.30 -21.76 50.94
N VAL A 768 -8.08 -21.85 49.85
CA VAL A 768 -8.20 -20.80 48.83
C VAL A 768 -9.51 -20.05 49.09
N SER A 769 -9.46 -18.72 49.10
CA SER A 769 -10.60 -17.85 49.42
C SER A 769 -10.79 -16.74 48.38
N ARG A 770 -11.98 -16.13 48.37
CA ARG A 770 -12.23 -14.82 47.75
C ARG A 770 -12.45 -13.78 48.83
N VAL A 771 -11.94 -12.58 48.60
CA VAL A 771 -12.16 -11.40 49.43
C VAL A 771 -12.75 -10.31 48.55
N ASN A 772 -13.99 -9.94 48.83
CA ASN A 772 -14.68 -8.85 48.15
C ASN A 772 -14.07 -7.49 48.54
N ARG A 773 -14.38 -6.44 47.77
CA ARG A 773 -13.91 -5.07 48.04
C ARG A 773 -14.39 -4.52 49.41
N ASP A 774 -15.48 -5.05 49.96
CA ASP A 774 -15.97 -4.74 51.31
C ASP A 774 -15.24 -5.52 52.44
N GLY A 775 -14.23 -6.33 52.07
CA GLY A 775 -13.46 -7.16 53.00
C GLY A 775 -14.11 -8.50 53.35
N LYS A 776 -15.31 -8.81 52.84
CA LYS A 776 -15.99 -10.08 53.11
C LYS A 776 -15.22 -11.25 52.49
N ARG A 777 -14.83 -12.20 53.34
CA ARG A 777 -14.11 -13.43 52.97
C ARG A 777 -15.07 -14.60 52.75
N THR A 778 -14.89 -15.32 51.64
CA THR A 778 -15.60 -16.57 51.31
C THR A 778 -14.57 -17.66 50.99
N VAL A 779 -14.64 -18.81 51.67
CA VAL A 779 -13.78 -19.96 51.34
C VAL A 779 -14.28 -20.60 50.04
N LEU A 780 -13.38 -20.76 49.07
CA LEU A 780 -13.67 -21.49 47.83
C LEU A 780 -13.39 -22.98 47.97
N THR A 781 -12.28 -23.33 48.63
CA THR A 781 -11.91 -24.72 48.95
C THR A 781 -10.90 -24.76 50.09
N ASP A 782 -10.98 -25.76 50.97
CA ASP A 782 -10.06 -25.97 52.09
C ASP A 782 -9.56 -27.43 52.21
N SER A 783 -9.99 -28.29 51.30
CA SER A 783 -9.67 -29.70 51.29
C SER A 783 -9.81 -30.33 49.90
N PHE A 784 -9.07 -31.41 49.66
CA PHE A 784 -9.18 -32.26 48.49
C PHE A 784 -9.33 -33.72 48.93
N GLY A 785 -10.38 -34.40 48.47
CA GLY A 785 -10.67 -35.78 48.88
C GLY A 785 -10.90 -35.93 50.39
N GLY A 786 -11.49 -34.92 51.05
CA GLY A 786 -11.72 -34.88 52.50
C GLY A 786 -10.47 -34.59 53.34
N LYS A 787 -9.30 -34.39 52.72
CA LYS A 787 -8.03 -34.11 53.39
C LYS A 787 -7.66 -32.63 53.24
N LYS A 788 -7.17 -31.99 54.30
CA LYS A 788 -6.74 -30.59 54.27
C LYS A 788 -5.54 -30.38 53.33
N TYR A 789 -5.51 -29.25 52.63
CA TYR A 789 -4.34 -28.76 51.87
C TYR A 789 -3.14 -28.55 52.78
N ASN A 790 -1.91 -28.54 52.30
CA ASN A 790 -0.71 -28.32 53.12
C ASN A 790 -0.55 -26.84 53.52
N GLN A 791 -0.19 -25.99 52.57
CA GLN A 791 0.01 -24.54 52.67
C GLN A 791 -0.21 -23.93 51.27
N PRO A 792 -1.46 -23.67 50.84
CA PRO A 792 -1.71 -23.06 49.54
C PRO A 792 -0.87 -21.80 49.35
N ASN A 793 -0.10 -21.73 48.26
CA ASN A 793 0.94 -20.70 48.11
C ASN A 793 0.67 -19.73 46.96
N ASP A 794 0.72 -20.18 45.71
CA ASP A 794 0.55 -19.34 44.52
C ASP A 794 -0.68 -19.78 43.70
N LEU A 795 -1.22 -18.86 42.89
CA LEU A 795 -2.34 -19.18 42.01
C LEU A 795 -2.34 -18.46 40.64
N THR A 796 -3.10 -19.02 39.72
CA THR A 796 -3.39 -18.48 38.38
C THR A 796 -4.80 -18.86 37.94
N ILE A 797 -5.35 -18.14 36.97
CA ILE A 797 -6.70 -18.39 36.42
C ILE A 797 -6.61 -18.46 34.90
N ASP A 798 -7.24 -19.47 34.30
CA ASP A 798 -7.23 -19.65 32.84
C ASP A 798 -8.36 -18.88 32.13
N SER A 799 -8.46 -19.03 30.80
CA SER A 799 -9.51 -18.36 30.02
C SER A 799 -10.94 -18.79 30.39
N LYS A 800 -11.11 -19.96 31.00
CA LYS A 800 -12.38 -20.54 31.43
C LYS A 800 -12.72 -20.30 32.90
N ASN A 801 -11.97 -19.42 33.57
CA ASN A 801 -12.14 -19.07 34.99
C ASN A 801 -11.89 -20.22 35.98
N ARG A 802 -11.12 -21.24 35.58
CA ARG A 802 -10.66 -22.29 36.51
C ARG A 802 -9.44 -21.77 37.27
N ILE A 803 -9.41 -21.99 38.57
CA ILE A 803 -8.32 -21.55 39.45
C ILE A 803 -7.34 -22.70 39.61
N TYR A 804 -6.07 -22.47 39.26
CA TYR A 804 -4.97 -23.41 39.55
C TYR A 804 -4.17 -22.83 40.70
N PHE A 805 -3.86 -23.65 41.70
CA PHE A 805 -3.09 -23.22 42.86
C PHE A 805 -2.11 -24.31 43.31
N SER A 806 -0.97 -23.88 43.82
CA SER A 806 0.04 -24.77 44.41
C SER A 806 -0.18 -24.97 45.89
N ASP A 807 0.26 -26.13 46.39
CA ASP A 807 0.10 -26.53 47.78
C ASP A 807 1.38 -27.15 48.37
N PRO A 808 2.48 -26.38 48.46
CA PRO A 808 3.74 -26.83 49.06
C PRO A 808 3.64 -27.03 50.58
N ARG A 809 4.71 -27.55 51.19
CA ARG A 809 4.93 -27.50 52.63
C ARG A 809 6.35 -27.03 52.95
N TYR A 810 6.46 -25.88 53.60
CA TYR A 810 7.69 -25.42 54.22
C TYR A 810 7.63 -25.68 55.74
N GLY A 811 8.64 -26.38 56.27
CA GLY A 811 8.71 -26.77 57.69
C GLY A 811 8.28 -28.22 57.97
N PRO A 812 7.86 -28.55 59.21
CA PRO A 812 7.51 -29.91 59.62
C PRO A 812 6.36 -30.51 58.80
N ARG A 813 6.43 -31.82 58.53
CA ARG A 813 5.51 -32.55 57.62
C ARG A 813 4.50 -33.45 58.35
N ASP A 814 4.51 -33.43 59.68
CA ASP A 814 3.76 -34.39 60.53
C ASP A 814 2.23 -34.27 60.41
N ASP A 815 1.73 -33.09 60.03
CA ASP A 815 0.31 -32.76 59.87
C ASP A 815 -0.19 -32.80 58.40
N MET A 816 0.66 -33.26 57.47
CA MET A 816 0.30 -33.40 56.07
C MET A 816 -0.62 -34.59 55.86
N GLN A 817 -1.82 -34.32 55.35
CA GLN A 817 -2.87 -35.32 55.15
C GLN A 817 -2.86 -35.88 53.72
N GLN A 818 -2.40 -35.09 52.76
CA GLN A 818 -2.31 -35.47 51.35
C GLN A 818 -1.17 -36.48 51.17
N LYS A 819 -1.54 -37.73 50.85
CA LYS A 819 -0.61 -38.84 50.69
C LYS A 819 -0.93 -39.63 49.42
N ASP A 820 0.08 -40.20 48.77
CA ASP A 820 -0.10 -41.16 47.68
C ASP A 820 -0.47 -42.56 48.20
N ALA A 821 -0.59 -43.52 47.28
CA ALA A 821 -0.92 -44.91 47.59
C ALA A 821 0.13 -45.59 48.50
N ASP A 822 1.38 -45.13 48.46
CA ASP A 822 2.49 -45.65 49.27
C ASP A 822 2.61 -44.91 50.63
N GLY A 823 1.65 -44.03 50.94
CA GLY A 823 1.62 -43.28 52.20
C GLY A 823 2.60 -42.11 52.28
N LYS A 824 3.29 -41.76 51.18
CA LYS A 824 4.21 -40.62 51.12
C LYS A 824 3.42 -39.32 50.91
N THR A 825 3.85 -38.23 51.53
CA THR A 825 3.16 -36.92 51.46
C THR A 825 3.29 -36.26 50.09
N ILE A 826 2.26 -35.54 49.64
CA ILE A 826 2.21 -34.91 48.30
C ILE A 826 2.18 -33.39 48.44
N GLU A 827 3.01 -32.72 47.64
CA GLU A 827 3.10 -31.27 47.48
C GLU A 827 2.84 -30.95 46.00
N GLY A 828 1.60 -30.57 45.64
CA GLY A 828 1.13 -30.61 44.25
C GLY A 828 0.45 -29.33 43.77
N VAL A 829 -0.05 -29.38 42.53
CA VAL A 829 -0.90 -28.34 41.94
C VAL A 829 -2.32 -28.87 41.82
N TYR A 830 -3.28 -28.06 42.24
CA TYR A 830 -4.70 -28.37 42.23
C TYR A 830 -5.44 -27.38 41.33
N ARG A 831 -6.53 -27.84 40.73
CA ARG A 831 -7.45 -27.05 39.91
C ARG A 831 -8.83 -27.07 40.54
N LEU A 832 -9.37 -25.88 40.82
CA LEU A 832 -10.75 -25.66 41.21
C LEU A 832 -11.55 -25.22 39.97
N ASP A 833 -12.53 -26.02 39.60
CA ASP A 833 -13.45 -25.76 38.51
C ASP A 833 -14.57 -24.81 38.93
N THR A 834 -15.25 -24.22 37.93
CA THR A 834 -16.32 -23.23 38.17
C THR A 834 -17.57 -23.81 38.84
N ASP A 835 -17.74 -25.13 38.83
CA ASP A 835 -18.79 -25.87 39.53
C ASP A 835 -18.41 -26.22 40.98
N GLY A 836 -17.21 -25.83 41.44
CA GLY A 836 -16.71 -26.11 42.77
C GLY A 836 -15.91 -27.42 42.88
N LYS A 837 -15.79 -28.21 41.81
CA LYS A 837 -15.01 -29.45 41.82
C LYS A 837 -13.51 -29.16 41.88
N VAL A 838 -12.80 -29.87 42.76
CA VAL A 838 -11.33 -29.81 42.84
C VAL A 838 -10.71 -31.07 42.24
N SER A 839 -9.69 -30.90 41.41
CA SER A 839 -8.86 -31.97 40.85
C SER A 839 -7.38 -31.71 41.14
N ARG A 840 -6.59 -32.72 41.54
CA ARG A 840 -5.13 -32.62 41.57
C ARG A 840 -4.60 -32.80 40.15
N VAL A 841 -3.93 -31.77 39.62
CA VAL A 841 -3.41 -31.77 38.24
C VAL A 841 -1.92 -32.08 38.15
N ILE A 842 -1.16 -31.86 39.22
CA ILE A 842 0.24 -32.29 39.38
C ILE A 842 0.43 -32.84 40.79
N GLY A 843 1.16 -33.94 40.91
CA GLY A 843 1.47 -34.60 42.19
C GLY A 843 2.95 -34.94 42.32
N ARG A 844 3.36 -36.11 41.83
CA ARG A 844 4.70 -36.68 42.04
C ARG A 844 5.72 -36.30 40.96
N GLU A 845 5.27 -35.56 39.97
CA GLU A 845 6.11 -35.08 38.87
C GLU A 845 7.07 -33.96 39.32
N LEU A 846 6.81 -33.37 40.49
CA LEU A 846 7.59 -32.31 41.13
C LEU A 846 7.94 -32.70 42.58
N GLU A 847 9.01 -32.14 43.13
CA GLU A 847 9.34 -32.33 44.55
C GLU A 847 8.55 -31.38 45.45
N ARG A 848 8.44 -30.10 45.08
CA ARG A 848 7.67 -29.08 45.80
C ARG A 848 7.12 -28.02 44.85
N ALA A 849 5.85 -28.15 44.48
CA ALA A 849 5.16 -27.18 43.63
C ALA A 849 4.99 -25.82 44.33
N ASN A 850 5.42 -24.74 43.67
CA ASN A 850 5.31 -23.38 44.18
C ASN A 850 4.64 -22.43 43.16
N GLY A 851 5.34 -21.46 42.57
CA GLY A 851 4.76 -20.58 41.56
C GLY A 851 4.08 -21.33 40.42
N VAL A 852 2.88 -20.88 40.03
CA VAL A 852 2.06 -21.49 38.98
C VAL A 852 1.53 -20.43 38.03
N LEU A 853 1.59 -20.71 36.72
CA LEU A 853 1.06 -19.84 35.69
C LEU A 853 0.49 -20.67 34.53
N VAL A 854 -0.75 -20.36 34.12
CA VAL A 854 -1.31 -20.85 32.86
C VAL A 854 -0.87 -19.89 31.75
N SER A 855 -0.27 -20.42 30.68
CA SER A 855 0.03 -19.62 29.49
C SER A 855 -1.28 -19.05 28.99
N ALA A 856 -1.26 -17.80 28.56
CA ALA A 856 -2.55 -17.15 28.41
C ALA A 856 -3.28 -17.51 27.09
N ASP A 857 -2.69 -18.35 26.24
CA ASP A 857 -3.39 -19.10 25.19
C ASP A 857 -3.93 -20.47 25.66
N ASP A 858 -3.91 -20.74 26.97
CA ASP A 858 -4.35 -21.95 27.66
C ASP A 858 -3.66 -23.25 27.16
N LYS A 859 -2.47 -23.14 26.57
CA LYS A 859 -1.72 -24.30 26.05
C LYS A 859 -0.74 -24.91 27.02
N TYR A 860 -0.25 -24.15 27.99
CA TYR A 860 0.78 -24.61 28.91
C TYR A 860 0.44 -24.29 30.36
N LEU A 861 0.83 -25.19 31.26
CA LEU A 861 0.96 -24.94 32.68
C LEU A 861 2.44 -24.86 33.04
N PHE A 862 2.88 -23.70 33.53
CA PHE A 862 4.22 -23.50 34.06
C PHE A 862 4.20 -23.65 35.58
N VAL A 863 5.15 -24.40 36.12
CA VAL A 863 5.24 -24.65 37.56
C VAL A 863 6.68 -24.55 38.03
N ALA A 864 6.89 -23.77 39.09
CA ALA A 864 8.13 -23.70 39.84
C ALA A 864 8.21 -24.89 40.80
N ASP A 865 9.31 -25.62 40.75
CA ASP A 865 9.68 -26.70 41.66
C ASP A 865 10.79 -26.20 42.59
N ASN A 866 10.45 -25.94 43.86
CA ASN A 866 11.27 -25.14 44.76
C ASN A 866 11.48 -25.82 46.13
N ASN A 867 12.18 -26.95 46.14
CA ASN A 867 12.40 -27.73 47.37
C ASN A 867 13.63 -27.25 48.18
N ASN A 868 13.54 -26.11 48.88
CA ASN A 868 14.64 -25.44 49.62
C ASN A 868 15.51 -26.29 50.59
N ASP A 869 15.27 -27.60 50.74
CA ASP A 869 16.14 -28.58 51.41
C ASP A 869 17.46 -28.80 50.64
N LYS A 870 18.51 -29.26 51.34
CA LYS A 870 19.83 -29.56 50.75
C LYS A 870 19.69 -30.64 49.66
N GLY A 871 20.01 -30.26 48.43
CA GLY A 871 19.94 -31.15 47.26
C GLY A 871 18.55 -31.30 46.63
N GLY A 872 17.55 -30.53 47.06
CA GLY A 872 16.22 -30.56 46.46
C GLY A 872 16.13 -29.89 45.08
N ALA A 873 15.03 -30.11 44.37
CA ALA A 873 14.78 -29.54 43.05
C ALA A 873 14.62 -28.00 43.04
N ARG A 874 15.22 -27.34 42.05
CA ARG A 874 15.24 -25.87 41.84
C ARG A 874 14.93 -25.52 40.39
N LYS A 875 13.81 -26.02 39.87
CA LYS A 875 13.55 -26.09 38.42
C LYS A 875 12.26 -25.41 38.03
N LEU A 876 12.24 -24.79 36.85
CA LEU A 876 11.03 -24.31 36.21
C LEU A 876 10.60 -25.34 35.17
N TRP A 877 9.37 -25.83 35.30
CA TRP A 877 8.80 -26.84 34.41
C TRP A 877 7.66 -26.26 33.57
N ARG A 878 7.49 -26.84 32.38
CA ARG A 878 6.35 -26.63 31.49
C ARG A 878 5.65 -27.97 31.25
N PHE A 879 4.32 -27.95 31.28
CA PHE A 879 3.46 -29.05 30.87
C PHE A 879 2.43 -28.54 29.86
N ASP A 880 2.05 -29.38 28.91
CA ASP A 880 0.95 -29.12 27.99
C ASP A 880 -0.38 -29.19 28.75
N LEU A 881 -1.20 -28.15 28.56
CA LEU A 881 -2.53 -28.00 29.12
C LEU A 881 -3.57 -28.31 28.05
N LYS A 882 -4.50 -29.22 28.36
CA LYS A 882 -5.59 -29.60 27.46
C LYS A 882 -6.75 -28.63 27.59
N THR A 883 -7.62 -28.60 26.58
CA THR A 883 -8.79 -27.71 26.54
C THR A 883 -9.79 -27.95 27.68
N ASP A 884 -9.86 -29.16 28.21
CA ASP A 884 -10.63 -29.54 29.40
C ASP A 884 -9.92 -29.19 30.73
N GLY A 885 -8.75 -28.55 30.65
CA GLY A 885 -7.94 -28.07 31.78
C GLY A 885 -7.13 -29.17 32.45
N THR A 886 -7.11 -30.38 31.91
CA THR A 886 -6.23 -31.44 32.41
C THR A 886 -4.82 -31.24 31.88
N VAL A 887 -3.82 -31.67 32.64
CA VAL A 887 -2.40 -31.52 32.31
C VAL A 887 -1.89 -32.83 31.72
N ASP A 888 -1.16 -32.76 30.61
CA ASP A 888 -0.42 -33.92 30.11
C ASP A 888 0.90 -34.07 30.86
N LEU A 889 0.92 -34.94 31.86
CA LEU A 889 2.08 -35.17 32.72
C LEU A 889 3.30 -35.69 31.94
N LYS A 890 3.10 -36.35 30.79
CA LYS A 890 4.20 -36.86 29.97
C LYS A 890 4.91 -35.77 29.15
N SER A 891 4.30 -34.60 29.02
CA SER A 891 4.86 -33.46 28.28
C SER A 891 5.84 -32.63 29.10
N GLN A 892 6.17 -33.06 30.34
CA GLN A 892 7.04 -32.35 31.26
C GLN A 892 8.36 -31.95 30.60
N LYS A 893 8.60 -30.63 30.52
CA LYS A 893 9.80 -30.05 29.94
C LYS A 893 10.45 -29.08 30.91
N MET A 894 11.74 -29.31 31.19
CA MET A 894 12.54 -28.38 32.00
C MET A 894 12.85 -27.14 31.16
N LEU A 895 12.49 -25.96 31.67
CA LEU A 895 12.82 -24.68 31.04
C LEU A 895 14.10 -24.08 31.61
N HIS A 896 14.27 -24.13 32.94
CA HIS A 896 15.42 -23.55 33.60
C HIS A 896 15.74 -24.28 34.91
N ASP A 897 17.01 -24.35 35.28
CA ASP A 897 17.50 -25.03 36.49
C ASP A 897 18.45 -24.09 37.25
N TRP A 898 18.05 -23.73 38.46
CA TRP A 898 18.84 -22.90 39.40
C TRP A 898 19.91 -23.72 40.15
N LYS A 899 20.03 -25.02 39.84
CA LYS A 899 21.05 -25.94 40.38
C LYS A 899 21.06 -25.93 41.91
N THR A 900 22.18 -25.53 42.51
CA THR A 900 22.38 -25.45 43.97
C THR A 900 22.07 -24.07 44.53
N GLY A 901 21.47 -23.16 43.76
CA GLY A 901 21.00 -21.86 44.23
C GLY A 901 19.54 -21.89 44.68
N ARG A 902 19.02 -20.74 45.13
CA ARG A 902 17.59 -20.61 45.43
C ARG A 902 16.76 -20.61 44.15
N GLY A 903 15.69 -21.39 44.18
CA GLY A 903 14.92 -21.79 43.01
C GLY A 903 13.89 -20.75 42.58
N PRO A 904 13.09 -21.11 41.56
CA PRO A 904 12.02 -20.26 41.10
C PRO A 904 10.88 -20.19 42.11
N ASP A 905 10.22 -19.05 42.13
CA ASP A 905 9.10 -18.74 43.01
C ASP A 905 7.93 -18.22 42.14
N GLY A 906 7.34 -17.06 42.42
CA GLY A 906 6.25 -16.50 41.63
C GLY A 906 6.57 -16.27 40.14
N ILE A 907 5.60 -16.62 39.29
CA ILE A 907 5.70 -16.57 37.82
C ILE A 907 4.65 -15.62 37.25
N LYS A 908 5.03 -14.78 36.28
CA LYS A 908 4.13 -13.98 35.42
C LYS A 908 4.59 -13.98 33.97
N GLN A 909 3.73 -13.49 33.08
CA GLN A 909 3.99 -13.46 31.64
C GLN A 909 3.64 -12.10 31.03
N ASP A 910 4.44 -11.65 30.06
CA ASP A 910 4.13 -10.44 29.28
C ASP A 910 3.32 -10.73 28.00
N ALA A 911 2.87 -9.68 27.31
CA ALA A 911 2.07 -9.81 26.09
C ALA A 911 2.81 -10.48 24.91
N LYS A 912 4.14 -10.65 25.00
CA LYS A 912 4.94 -11.40 24.02
C LYS A 912 5.18 -12.86 24.44
N GLY A 913 4.66 -13.27 25.58
CA GLY A 913 4.78 -14.63 26.09
C GLY A 913 6.00 -14.88 26.98
N ARG A 914 6.89 -13.90 27.19
CA ARG A 914 8.10 -14.07 28.01
C ARG A 914 7.73 -14.28 29.48
N LEU A 915 8.38 -15.23 30.14
CA LEU A 915 8.14 -15.55 31.56
C LEU A 915 9.01 -14.65 32.44
N TYR A 916 8.44 -14.11 33.50
CA TYR A 916 9.12 -13.33 34.53
C TYR A 916 9.02 -14.15 35.82
N VAL A 917 10.16 -14.63 36.30
CA VAL A 917 10.24 -15.61 37.38
C VAL A 917 11.07 -15.03 38.51
N ALA A 918 10.44 -14.83 39.67
CA ALA A 918 11.15 -14.47 40.89
C ALA A 918 12.02 -15.65 41.37
N GLY A 919 13.22 -15.38 41.88
CA GLY A 919 14.08 -16.44 42.40
C GLY A 919 15.47 -15.97 42.83
N GLY A 920 16.30 -16.91 43.27
CA GLY A 920 17.70 -16.66 43.67
C GLY A 920 17.89 -15.97 45.03
N LEU A 921 19.15 -15.90 45.47
CA LEU A 921 19.60 -15.23 46.71
C LEU A 921 20.87 -14.42 46.45
N ASN A 922 21.00 -13.27 47.11
CA ASN A 922 22.24 -12.51 47.13
C ASN A 922 23.24 -13.09 48.15
N LYS A 923 22.74 -13.63 49.27
CA LYS A 923 23.51 -14.32 50.31
C LYS A 923 23.21 -15.83 50.31
N PRO A 924 24.14 -16.67 49.85
CA PRO A 924 23.97 -18.12 49.85
C PRO A 924 23.79 -18.69 51.26
N THR A 925 23.09 -19.83 51.34
CA THR A 925 22.89 -20.58 52.59
C THR A 925 23.51 -21.97 52.50
N ALA A 926 23.58 -22.70 53.62
CA ALA A 926 24.09 -24.07 53.61
C ALA A 926 23.25 -25.03 52.75
N ALA A 927 21.95 -24.75 52.57
CA ALA A 927 21.06 -25.54 51.72
C ALA A 927 21.09 -25.08 50.26
N GLU A 928 21.41 -23.81 50.01
CA GLU A 928 21.41 -23.16 48.69
C GLU A 928 22.74 -22.41 48.48
N PRO A 929 23.87 -23.13 48.31
CA PRO A 929 25.21 -22.56 48.38
C PRO A 929 25.69 -21.83 47.10
N ALA A 930 24.91 -21.78 46.02
CA ALA A 930 25.37 -21.16 44.77
C ALA A 930 25.59 -19.65 44.91
N GLU A 931 26.80 -19.17 44.60
CA GLU A 931 27.15 -17.75 44.67
C GLU A 931 26.73 -16.96 43.41
N ASP A 932 26.56 -17.63 42.27
CA ASP A 932 26.25 -17.05 40.96
C ASP A 932 24.74 -16.90 40.70
N VAL A 933 23.89 -17.46 41.56
CA VAL A 933 22.44 -17.46 41.43
C VAL A 933 21.82 -16.34 42.28
N LYS A 934 21.84 -15.12 41.76
CA LYS A 934 21.47 -13.89 42.47
C LYS A 934 19.97 -13.68 42.64
N GLY A 935 19.58 -12.97 43.69
CA GLY A 935 18.19 -12.59 43.95
C GLY A 935 17.68 -11.64 42.86
N GLY A 936 16.59 -12.00 42.20
CA GLY A 936 16.01 -11.15 41.17
C GLY A 936 14.85 -11.75 40.39
N VAL A 937 14.53 -11.10 39.28
CA VAL A 937 13.56 -11.58 38.29
C VAL A 937 14.31 -12.09 37.05
N TYR A 938 14.13 -13.37 36.77
CA TYR A 938 14.68 -14.08 35.62
C TYR A 938 13.66 -14.04 34.49
N VAL A 939 14.02 -13.42 33.37
CA VAL A 939 13.15 -13.33 32.19
C VAL A 939 13.51 -14.45 31.22
N ILE A 940 12.62 -15.43 31.07
CA ILE A 940 12.89 -16.69 30.38
C ILE A 940 11.98 -16.84 29.17
N ASP A 941 12.54 -17.33 28.07
CA ASP A 941 11.80 -17.71 26.88
C ASP A 941 11.04 -19.05 27.13
N PRO A 942 9.70 -19.08 27.02
CA PRO A 942 8.90 -20.25 27.38
C PRO A 942 9.06 -21.44 26.42
N GLU A 943 9.62 -21.23 25.24
CA GLU A 943 9.79 -22.28 24.22
C GLU A 943 11.17 -22.91 24.30
N SER A 944 12.21 -22.08 24.35
CA SER A 944 13.61 -22.51 24.36
C SER A 944 14.19 -22.71 25.76
N GLY A 945 13.60 -22.11 26.80
CA GLY A 945 14.16 -22.11 28.16
C GLY A 945 15.35 -21.15 28.35
N LYS A 946 15.70 -20.37 27.32
CA LYS A 946 16.82 -19.44 27.38
C LYS A 946 16.51 -18.28 28.35
N LEU A 947 17.48 -17.94 29.20
CA LEU A 947 17.46 -16.71 29.97
C LEU A 947 17.70 -15.51 29.03
N LEU A 948 16.70 -14.64 28.91
CA LEU A 948 16.68 -13.48 28.03
C LEU A 948 17.21 -12.22 28.73
N ALA A 949 16.85 -12.03 30.00
CA ALA A 949 17.37 -10.97 30.85
C ALA A 949 17.30 -11.37 32.32
N PHE A 950 18.08 -10.69 33.15
CA PHE A 950 18.04 -10.81 34.60
C PHE A 950 17.97 -9.41 35.21
N LEU A 951 16.99 -9.20 36.10
CA LEU A 951 16.86 -7.99 36.90
C LEU A 951 17.26 -8.30 38.33
N ALA A 952 18.43 -7.83 38.73
CA ALA A 952 18.90 -7.95 40.10
C ALA A 952 18.04 -7.12 41.06
N VAL A 953 17.72 -7.70 42.22
CA VAL A 953 17.01 -7.04 43.32
C VAL A 953 17.93 -7.03 44.54
N PRO A 954 18.08 -5.91 45.24
CA PRO A 954 19.11 -5.77 46.28
C PRO A 954 18.85 -6.59 47.55
N THR A 955 17.59 -6.90 47.86
CA THR A 955 17.23 -7.74 49.01
C THR A 955 17.31 -9.22 48.68
N ASP A 956 17.63 -10.02 49.69
CA ASP A 956 17.47 -11.47 49.65
C ASP A 956 15.99 -11.87 49.61
N GLU A 957 15.74 -13.12 49.19
CA GLU A 957 14.41 -13.75 49.12
C GLU A 957 13.43 -12.99 48.22
N VAL A 958 13.74 -12.93 46.91
CA VAL A 958 12.79 -12.43 45.90
C VAL A 958 11.72 -13.48 45.67
N THR A 959 10.47 -13.15 45.99
CA THR A 959 9.40 -14.15 46.15
C THR A 959 8.39 -14.14 45.02
N ASN A 960 8.05 -12.97 44.46
CA ASN A 960 6.99 -12.91 43.46
C ASN A 960 7.03 -11.59 42.65
N CYS A 961 6.25 -11.52 41.58
CA CYS A 961 6.12 -10.32 40.75
C CYS A 961 4.72 -10.20 40.12
N ALA A 962 4.35 -8.99 39.69
CA ALA A 962 3.11 -8.71 38.97
C ALA A 962 3.21 -7.50 38.06
N PHE A 963 2.47 -7.53 36.95
CA PHE A 963 2.36 -6.40 36.06
C PHE A 963 1.18 -5.50 36.44
N GLY A 964 1.37 -4.20 36.27
CA GLY A 964 0.31 -3.22 36.45
C GLY A 964 0.73 -1.83 35.97
N GLY A 965 0.10 -0.82 36.56
CA GLY A 965 0.16 0.55 36.08
C GLY A 965 -0.79 0.81 34.90
N PRO A 966 -1.07 2.09 34.56
CA PRO A 966 -2.07 2.44 33.55
C PRO A 966 -1.84 1.83 32.17
N ASP A 967 -0.60 1.50 31.82
CA ASP A 967 -0.20 0.88 30.56
C ASP A 967 0.25 -0.59 30.70
N LEU A 968 0.12 -1.17 31.90
CA LEU A 968 0.56 -2.53 32.25
C LEU A 968 2.07 -2.79 32.07
N LYS A 969 2.89 -1.74 31.93
CA LYS A 969 4.34 -1.84 31.74
C LYS A 969 5.14 -1.58 33.02
N THR A 970 4.47 -1.53 34.17
CA THR A 970 5.15 -1.48 35.46
C THR A 970 5.18 -2.89 36.03
N LEU A 971 6.39 -3.40 36.28
CA LEU A 971 6.61 -4.67 36.96
C LEU A 971 6.84 -4.39 38.44
N TYR A 972 5.92 -4.87 39.29
CA TYR A 972 6.03 -4.86 40.75
C TYR A 972 6.67 -6.16 41.23
N ILE A 973 7.54 -6.07 42.23
CA ILE A 973 8.37 -7.19 42.70
C ILE A 973 8.37 -7.21 44.22
N THR A 974 8.16 -8.38 44.82
CA THR A 974 8.23 -8.59 46.27
C THR A 974 9.52 -9.31 46.63
N GLY A 975 10.23 -8.83 47.65
CA GLY A 975 11.38 -9.54 48.20
C GLY A 975 11.89 -8.95 49.50
N GLY A 976 12.25 -9.81 50.46
CA GLY A 976 12.77 -9.41 51.77
C GLY A 976 11.88 -8.40 52.52
N GLY A 977 10.56 -8.53 52.41
CA GLY A 977 9.60 -7.60 53.02
C GLY A 977 9.46 -6.23 52.34
N THR A 978 10.03 -6.08 51.13
CA THR A 978 10.12 -4.82 50.38
C THR A 978 9.42 -4.93 49.02
N LEU A 979 8.63 -3.91 48.66
CA LEU A 979 7.97 -3.78 47.37
C LEU A 979 8.82 -2.89 46.46
N TYR A 980 9.18 -3.42 45.29
CA TYR A 980 9.88 -2.68 44.25
C TYR A 980 9.02 -2.50 43.01
N SER A 981 9.39 -1.55 42.16
CA SER A 981 8.90 -1.45 40.80
C SER A 981 9.99 -1.11 39.78
N THR A 982 9.79 -1.52 38.55
CA THR A 982 10.58 -1.09 37.39
C THR A 982 9.70 -1.03 36.14
N ARG A 983 10.24 -0.45 35.06
CA ARG A 983 9.55 -0.28 33.79
C ARG A 983 9.99 -1.29 32.74
N THR A 984 9.02 -1.94 32.10
CA THR A 984 9.23 -2.90 31.00
C THR A 984 8.81 -2.30 29.67
N THR A 985 9.41 -2.75 28.56
CA THR A 985 9.03 -2.27 27.23
C THR A 985 7.71 -2.86 26.73
N THR A 986 7.38 -4.06 27.20
CA THR A 986 6.19 -4.83 26.83
C THR A 986 5.21 -4.86 28.00
N PRO A 987 3.91 -4.63 27.75
CA PRO A 987 2.90 -4.72 28.80
C PRO A 987 2.76 -6.16 29.30
N GLY A 988 2.46 -6.32 30.58
CA GLY A 988 2.08 -7.59 31.19
C GLY A 988 0.80 -8.16 30.61
N ARG A 989 0.68 -9.49 30.67
CA ARG A 989 -0.58 -10.16 30.43
C ARG A 989 -1.30 -10.35 31.77
N VAL A 990 -2.37 -9.61 31.96
CA VAL A 990 -3.20 -9.65 33.17
C VAL A 990 -4.60 -10.12 32.83
N ILE A 991 -5.26 -10.80 33.77
CA ILE A 991 -6.67 -11.19 33.64
C ILE A 991 -7.63 -10.09 34.09
N TRP A 992 -7.12 -9.11 34.84
CA TRP A 992 -7.81 -7.95 35.38
C TRP A 992 -6.85 -6.74 35.43
N PRO A 993 -7.31 -5.52 35.09
CA PRO A 993 -8.60 -5.17 34.51
C PRO A 993 -8.75 -5.70 33.08
N LYS A 994 -9.99 -5.91 32.63
CA LYS A 994 -10.29 -6.28 31.24
C LYS A 994 -10.05 -5.05 30.35
N LYS A 995 -8.93 -5.02 29.63
CA LYS A 995 -8.67 -4.03 28.59
C LYS A 995 -9.19 -4.48 27.24
#